data_AF-A0A1Y2W2P0-F1
#
_entry.id   AF-A0A1Y2W2P0-F1
#
_cell.length_a   1.000
_cell.length_b   1.000
_cell.length_c   1.000
_cell.angle_alpha   90.00
_cell.angle_beta   90.00
_cell.angle_gamma   90.00
#
_symmetry.space_group_name_H-M   'P 1'
#
loop_
_entity.id
_entity.type
_entity.pdbx_description
1 polymer ?
#
loop_
_entity_poly.entity_id
_entity_poly.type
_entity_poly.pdbx_seq_one_letter_code
_entity_poly.pdbx_strand_id
1 'polypeptide(L)'
;MEPILLDLIDSLKTASLRLNGDAKQTLQTTLHNTEKLPDRKLSLLASETLDLLSEVRQLLEPGHLILADHFLGYMDTKALCTAVEMDIPDILYSGPKTLLDLAKECNARPDRLRQVMRVLYNNSIFAYDADTDSYSNNHTSTLLMSNHWTQWRNWVELYGNQFYDMARGIPSSCRKDAVRSPAQIEFDTDESMFKYFTDKGWMPKLHKTLSGSAIAQAPGILQDYPWDEVAGCTLVDIGGGGGGLIALLLREYQTMKGSILEIPSVIEQARLNFHHPEGQYADVGDRIPPENLLPGDFFLGIPPSDVYVMKWCLHDWDDEKAGMILKNIRKALQKGPCSRLVILESVLRHGHTERLSRYGDLNMMVAVGGMEREESQWRRLANENGWELRKIYPLRNAWPCAIEFVPVWKIGSISVAVNSNPLNNPTQVSAEMRFLEPWDAARGNPFIRINPAPGLERMNFEWQSYPIKIQDARPNKDSFELDNHGFAYFHDDVSQAVVNALRGNDVRVVKELYYPHVEQFVKRLTCASRIIIFDHTLRKRRPDLSKTQNDDGKEQPATMVHCDQSERGALRRLRMNVRDGENISELLQGRVQMINVWRPLNGPIVDWPLATMDYQTAKASEMQPCNLLNEDDEERGQTATFTYSKDQKWYYLDKQKTNEVTVIKIWDSRTDGVSRFCAHAAFNHPDAPLDIEPRESVEVRCLVIH
;
A
#
# COMPACT_ATOMS: atom_id res chain seq x y z
N MET A 1 27.75 19.87 10.85
CA MET A 1 27.29 19.93 9.45
C MET A 1 28.37 19.50 8.49
N GLU A 2 29.54 20.14 8.47
CA GLU A 2 30.65 19.78 7.57
C GLU A 2 31.06 18.29 7.61
N PRO A 3 31.23 17.63 8.78
CA PRO A 3 31.53 16.19 8.81
C PRO A 3 30.46 15.31 8.18
N ILE A 4 29.19 15.70 8.31
CA ILE A 4 28.04 14.97 7.73
C ILE A 4 28.10 15.06 6.19
N LEU A 5 28.44 16.23 5.65
CA LEU A 5 28.56 16.43 4.21
C LEU A 5 29.75 15.67 3.64
N LEU A 6 30.88 15.64 4.34
CA LEU A 6 32.05 14.88 3.91
C LEU A 6 31.75 13.37 3.85
N ASP A 7 31.10 12.81 4.88
CA ASP A 7 30.71 11.40 4.91
C ASP A 7 29.70 11.05 3.81
N LEU A 8 28.73 11.93 3.56
CA LEU A 8 27.78 11.76 2.47
C LEU A 8 28.47 11.81 1.09
N ILE A 9 29.42 12.73 0.89
CA ILE A 9 30.21 12.81 -0.35
C ILE A 9 30.97 11.50 -0.59
N ASP A 10 31.61 10.94 0.42
CA ASP A 10 32.39 9.70 0.28
C ASP A 10 31.49 8.49 0.04
N SER A 11 30.34 8.43 0.70
CA SER A 11 29.30 7.43 0.46
C SER A 11 28.78 7.49 -0.98
N LEU A 12 28.45 8.68 -1.48
CA LEU A 12 27.96 8.89 -2.84
C LEU A 12 29.04 8.62 -3.90
N LYS A 13 30.29 8.99 -3.66
CA LYS A 13 31.42 8.64 -4.54
C LYS A 13 31.60 7.13 -4.64
N THR A 14 31.54 6.43 -3.51
CA THR A 14 31.64 4.97 -3.45
C THR A 14 30.49 4.31 -4.22
N ALA A 15 29.26 4.78 -4.00
CA ALA A 15 28.09 4.30 -4.74
C ALA A 15 28.23 4.55 -6.25
N SER A 16 28.61 5.77 -6.65
CA SER A 16 28.81 6.15 -8.05
C SER A 16 29.88 5.30 -8.73
N LEU A 17 31.01 5.04 -8.06
CA LEU A 17 32.09 4.21 -8.60
C LEU A 17 31.63 2.76 -8.82
N ARG A 18 30.83 2.21 -7.91
CA ARG A 18 30.27 0.85 -8.06
C ARG A 18 29.23 0.77 -9.19
N LEU A 19 28.34 1.76 -9.30
CA LEU A 19 27.29 1.81 -10.32
C LEU A 19 27.85 2.07 -11.72
N ASN A 20 28.91 2.88 -11.84
CA ASN A 20 29.59 3.15 -13.10
C ASN A 20 30.67 2.11 -13.47
N GLY A 21 31.13 1.32 -12.49
CA GLY A 21 32.07 0.22 -12.68
C GLY A 21 31.35 -1.13 -12.77
N ASP A 22 31.59 -2.00 -11.78
CA ASP A 22 31.20 -3.41 -11.78
C ASP A 22 29.71 -3.66 -12.02
N ALA A 23 28.83 -2.76 -11.55
CA ALA A 23 27.38 -2.95 -11.68
C ALA A 23 26.80 -2.40 -13.00
N LYS A 24 27.57 -1.65 -13.80
CA LYS A 24 27.05 -0.92 -14.97
C LYS A 24 26.32 -1.81 -15.98
N GLN A 25 26.91 -2.97 -16.31
CA GLN A 25 26.29 -3.93 -17.23
C GLN A 25 25.04 -4.57 -16.63
N THR A 26 25.05 -4.85 -15.33
CA THR A 26 23.89 -5.39 -14.61
C THR A 26 22.75 -4.39 -14.61
N LEU A 27 23.00 -3.11 -14.35
CA LEU A 27 21.98 -2.05 -14.42
C LEU A 27 21.36 -1.96 -15.81
N GLN A 28 22.19 -1.96 -16.86
CA GLN A 28 21.74 -1.95 -18.26
C GLN A 28 20.81 -3.13 -18.58
N THR A 29 21.14 -4.32 -18.09
CA THR A 29 20.40 -5.55 -18.43
C THR A 29 19.17 -5.81 -17.54
N THR A 30 19.18 -5.33 -16.28
CA THR A 30 18.14 -5.64 -15.28
C THR A 30 17.20 -4.49 -14.97
N LEU A 31 17.58 -3.22 -15.23
CA LEU A 31 16.75 -2.04 -14.97
C LEU A 31 16.46 -1.21 -16.23
N HIS A 32 17.43 -1.07 -17.12
CA HIS A 32 17.32 -0.18 -18.30
C HIS A 32 17.08 -0.93 -19.62
N ASN A 33 16.80 -2.23 -19.55
CA ASN A 33 16.52 -3.03 -20.74
C ASN A 33 15.18 -2.58 -21.35
N THR A 34 15.20 -2.21 -22.62
CA THR A 34 14.01 -1.74 -23.33
C THR A 34 13.14 -2.88 -23.85
N GLU A 35 13.65 -4.11 -23.92
CA GLU A 35 12.97 -5.29 -24.49
C GLU A 35 12.41 -6.23 -23.41
N LYS A 36 12.82 -6.04 -22.15
CA LYS A 36 12.38 -6.86 -21.02
C LYS A 36 11.97 -5.98 -19.86
N LEU A 37 10.96 -6.42 -19.11
CA LEU A 37 10.60 -5.74 -17.87
C LEU A 37 11.80 -5.73 -16.90
N PRO A 38 11.97 -4.64 -16.13
CA PRO A 38 13.00 -4.58 -15.11
C PRO A 38 12.78 -5.67 -14.07
N ASP A 39 13.85 -6.16 -13.45
CA ASP A 39 13.74 -7.07 -12.33
C ASP A 39 12.90 -6.43 -11.22
N ARG A 40 11.88 -7.14 -10.74
CA ARG A 40 10.89 -6.58 -9.81
C ARG A 40 11.53 -6.15 -8.49
N LYS A 41 12.44 -6.96 -7.94
CA LYS A 41 13.08 -6.68 -6.65
C LYS A 41 14.05 -5.52 -6.78
N LEU A 42 14.87 -5.52 -7.82
CA LEU A 42 15.82 -4.43 -8.07
C LEU A 42 15.11 -3.12 -8.39
N SER A 43 14.00 -3.16 -9.14
CA SER A 43 13.20 -1.97 -9.43
C SER A 43 12.63 -1.33 -8.16
N LEU A 44 12.16 -2.13 -7.20
CA LEU A 44 11.67 -1.62 -5.91
C LEU A 44 12.78 -0.98 -5.08
N LEU A 45 13.94 -1.66 -4.98
CA LEU A 45 15.11 -1.11 -4.27
C LEU A 45 15.66 0.16 -4.94
N ALA A 46 15.68 0.20 -6.27
CA ALA A 46 16.07 1.38 -7.01
C ALA A 46 15.11 2.54 -6.75
N SER A 47 13.80 2.26 -6.71
CA SER A 47 12.77 3.25 -6.37
C SER A 47 13.01 3.86 -4.98
N GLU A 48 13.14 3.02 -3.96
CA GLU A 48 13.42 3.45 -2.58
C GLU A 48 14.71 4.27 -2.48
N THR A 49 15.76 3.84 -3.17
CA THR A 49 17.04 4.56 -3.21
C THR A 49 16.87 5.95 -3.86
N LEU A 50 16.13 6.06 -4.95
CA LEU A 50 15.88 7.32 -5.64
C LEU A 50 15.04 8.29 -4.80
N ASP A 51 14.06 7.78 -4.05
CA ASP A 51 13.25 8.60 -3.15
C ASP A 51 14.10 9.17 -2.00
N LEU A 52 14.94 8.35 -1.38
CA LEU A 52 15.90 8.81 -0.34
C LEU A 52 16.90 9.82 -0.90
N LEU A 53 17.47 9.57 -2.09
CA LEU A 53 18.37 10.53 -2.74
C LEU A 53 17.67 11.85 -3.04
N SER A 54 16.40 11.81 -3.44
CA SER A 54 15.61 13.03 -3.68
C SER A 54 15.33 13.79 -2.38
N GLU A 55 15.04 13.11 -1.28
CA GLU A 55 14.84 13.73 0.04
C GLU A 55 16.13 14.43 0.50
N VAL A 56 17.27 13.74 0.42
CA VAL A 56 18.58 14.32 0.73
C VAL A 56 18.89 15.52 -0.18
N ARG A 57 18.59 15.43 -1.48
CA ARG A 57 18.78 16.55 -2.41
C ARG A 57 17.96 17.77 -2.01
N GLN A 58 16.67 17.58 -1.67
CA GLN A 58 15.78 18.67 -1.26
C GLN A 58 16.26 19.38 0.01
N LEU A 59 16.90 18.66 0.94
CA LEU A 59 17.48 19.26 2.15
C LEU A 59 18.73 20.09 1.88
N LEU A 60 19.50 19.74 0.85
CA LEU A 60 20.79 20.37 0.55
C LEU A 60 20.69 21.49 -0.49
N GLU A 61 19.73 21.41 -1.41
CA GLU A 61 19.61 22.31 -2.53
C GLU A 61 19.07 23.69 -2.11
N PRO A 62 19.79 24.79 -2.39
CA PRO A 62 19.30 26.12 -2.09
C PRO A 62 17.97 26.40 -2.79
N GLY A 63 16.97 26.87 -2.03
CA GLY A 63 15.61 27.04 -2.56
C GLY A 63 15.50 27.93 -3.81
N HIS A 64 16.40 28.89 -4.01
CA HIS A 64 16.39 29.73 -5.22
C HIS A 64 16.77 28.97 -6.50
N LEU A 65 17.57 27.89 -6.39
CA LEU A 65 17.89 27.02 -7.51
C LEU A 65 16.70 26.10 -7.84
N ILE A 66 16.05 25.56 -6.80
CA ILE A 66 14.80 24.79 -6.96
C ILE A 66 13.76 25.65 -7.71
N LEU A 67 13.60 26.91 -7.33
CA LEU A 67 12.69 27.84 -8.02
C LEU A 67 13.11 28.07 -9.49
N ALA A 68 14.41 28.17 -9.75
CA ALA A 68 14.94 28.37 -11.10
C ALA A 68 14.60 27.21 -12.04
N ASP A 69 14.72 25.97 -11.58
CA ASP A 69 14.33 24.79 -12.36
C ASP A 69 12.87 24.87 -12.82
N HIS A 70 11.97 25.41 -11.99
CA HIS A 70 10.56 25.51 -12.31
C HIS A 70 10.22 26.65 -13.28
N PHE A 71 10.73 27.87 -13.06
CA PHE A 71 10.45 28.98 -13.98
C PHE A 71 11.24 28.91 -15.30
N LEU A 72 12.33 28.13 -15.34
CA LEU A 72 13.10 27.85 -16.56
C LEU A 72 12.73 26.53 -17.24
N GLY A 73 11.95 25.65 -16.60
CA GLY A 73 11.64 24.30 -17.09
C GLY A 73 10.93 24.23 -18.45
N TYR A 74 10.37 25.34 -18.93
CA TYR A 74 9.86 25.40 -20.31
C TYR A 74 10.97 25.23 -21.36
N MET A 75 12.20 25.65 -21.04
CA MET A 75 13.34 25.50 -21.94
C MET A 75 13.71 24.03 -22.09
N ASP A 76 13.64 23.24 -21.03
CA ASP A 76 13.90 21.79 -21.07
C ASP A 76 12.89 21.10 -22.00
N THR A 77 11.61 21.48 -21.90
CA THR A 77 10.55 20.94 -22.76
C THR A 77 10.83 21.24 -24.24
N LYS A 78 11.22 22.48 -24.57
CA LYS A 78 11.48 22.88 -25.96
C LYS A 78 12.83 22.39 -26.49
N ALA A 79 13.82 22.19 -25.62
CA ALA A 79 15.06 21.51 -25.98
C ALA A 79 14.77 20.07 -26.41
N LEU A 80 13.91 19.35 -25.66
CA LEU A 80 13.52 17.99 -26.00
C LEU A 80 12.73 17.93 -27.32
N CYS A 81 11.79 18.86 -27.53
CA CYS A 81 11.09 19.00 -28.81
C CYS A 81 12.07 19.20 -29.97
N THR A 82 13.06 20.08 -29.79
CA THR A 82 14.08 20.33 -30.82
C THR A 82 14.84 19.07 -31.19
N ALA A 83 15.26 18.26 -30.20
CA ALA A 83 15.98 17.02 -30.49
C ALA A 83 15.14 16.01 -31.30
N VAL A 84 13.83 15.95 -31.02
CA VAL A 84 12.89 15.10 -31.75
C VAL A 84 12.61 15.63 -33.15
N GLU A 85 12.31 16.93 -33.29
CA GLU A 85 12.01 17.57 -34.58
C GLU A 85 13.20 17.55 -35.55
N MET A 86 14.42 17.54 -35.01
CA MET A 86 15.67 17.49 -35.78
C MET A 86 16.21 16.06 -35.94
N ASP A 87 15.44 15.03 -35.58
CA ASP A 87 15.79 13.61 -35.72
C ASP A 87 17.14 13.24 -35.09
N ILE A 88 17.56 13.94 -34.03
CA ILE A 88 18.87 13.72 -33.38
C ILE A 88 19.06 12.27 -32.91
N PRO A 89 18.09 11.64 -32.22
CA PRO A 89 18.24 10.25 -31.80
C PRO A 89 18.48 9.30 -32.97
N ASP A 90 17.75 9.49 -34.08
CA ASP A 90 17.85 8.65 -35.27
C ASP A 90 19.20 8.84 -35.99
N ILE A 91 19.70 10.08 -36.07
CA ILE A 91 21.01 10.38 -36.65
C ILE A 91 22.13 9.72 -35.84
N LEU A 92 22.05 9.78 -34.51
CA LEU A 92 23.03 9.20 -33.58
C LEU A 92 22.94 7.68 -33.47
N TYR A 93 21.93 7.02 -34.06
CA TYR A 93 21.86 5.56 -34.14
C TYR A 93 23.06 4.97 -34.90
N SER A 94 23.57 5.72 -35.89
CA SER A 94 24.76 5.32 -36.67
C SER A 94 26.08 5.38 -35.89
N GLY A 95 26.06 5.92 -34.68
CA GLY A 95 27.21 6.07 -33.79
C GLY A 95 27.41 7.50 -33.29
N PRO A 96 28.38 7.72 -32.39
CA PRO A 96 28.70 9.05 -31.88
C PRO A 96 29.11 10.02 -33.00
N LYS A 97 28.69 11.30 -32.89
CA LYS A 97 29.03 12.35 -33.85
C LYS A 97 29.51 13.60 -33.17
N THR A 98 30.48 14.30 -33.77
CA THR A 98 30.88 15.64 -33.32
C THR A 98 29.70 16.59 -33.43
N LEU A 99 29.68 17.69 -32.67
CA LEU A 99 28.63 18.69 -32.80
C LEU A 99 28.51 19.21 -34.25
N LEU A 100 29.64 19.43 -34.93
CA LEU A 100 29.64 19.98 -36.29
C LEU A 100 29.02 19.01 -37.30
N ASP A 101 29.36 17.72 -37.20
CA ASP A 101 28.80 16.69 -38.06
C ASP A 101 27.31 16.48 -37.77
N LEU A 102 26.94 16.44 -36.49
CA LEU A 102 25.54 16.34 -36.09
C LEU A 102 24.73 17.52 -36.62
N ALA A 103 25.22 18.75 -36.45
CA ALA A 103 24.57 19.96 -36.97
C ALA A 103 24.43 19.94 -38.50
N LYS A 104 25.43 19.41 -39.22
CA LYS A 104 25.36 19.26 -40.67
C LYS A 104 24.27 18.26 -41.07
N GLU A 105 24.19 17.12 -40.39
CA GLU A 105 23.23 16.05 -40.71
C GLU A 105 21.79 16.43 -40.38
N CYS A 106 21.54 17.11 -39.25
CA CYS A 106 20.19 17.59 -38.91
C CYS A 106 19.85 18.98 -39.47
N ASN A 107 20.71 19.55 -40.33
CA ASN A 107 20.55 20.88 -40.90
C ASN A 107 20.36 21.99 -39.83
N ALA A 108 21.10 21.88 -38.71
CA ALA A 108 21.10 22.85 -37.62
C ALA A 108 22.20 23.90 -37.79
N ARG A 109 21.98 25.04 -37.14
CA ARG A 109 23.07 25.95 -36.80
C ARG A 109 23.88 25.39 -35.62
N PRO A 110 25.21 25.19 -35.75
CA PRO A 110 26.01 24.59 -34.68
C PRO A 110 25.97 25.38 -33.36
N ASP A 111 25.96 26.72 -33.41
CA ASP A 111 25.92 27.57 -32.22
C ASP A 111 24.65 27.34 -31.39
N ARG A 112 23.51 27.15 -32.06
CA ARG A 112 22.20 26.91 -31.41
C ARG A 112 22.03 25.47 -30.97
N LEU A 113 22.45 24.52 -31.82
CA LEU A 113 22.41 23.11 -31.46
C LEU A 113 23.24 22.83 -30.21
N ARG A 114 24.40 23.48 -30.06
CA ARG A 114 25.23 23.37 -28.84
C ARG A 114 24.47 23.75 -27.58
N GLN A 115 23.67 24.83 -27.63
CA GLN A 115 22.89 25.30 -26.48
C GLN A 115 21.82 24.28 -26.09
N VAL A 116 21.12 23.72 -27.07
CA VAL A 116 20.10 22.68 -26.87
C VAL A 116 20.72 21.41 -26.31
N MET A 117 21.78 20.90 -26.95
CA MET A 117 22.41 19.65 -26.52
C MET A 117 23.02 19.77 -25.12
N ARG A 118 23.51 20.95 -24.73
CA ARG A 118 23.98 21.21 -23.35
C ARG A 118 22.90 20.99 -22.30
N VAL A 119 21.69 21.45 -22.55
CA VAL A 119 20.57 21.22 -21.62
C VAL A 119 20.27 19.72 -21.54
N LEU A 120 20.16 19.06 -22.70
CA LEU A 120 19.75 17.66 -22.76
C LEU A 120 20.74 16.72 -22.09
N TYR A 121 22.05 16.81 -22.38
CA TYR A 121 23.02 15.87 -21.78
C TYR A 121 23.16 16.10 -20.27
N ASN A 122 23.05 17.34 -19.78
CA ASN A 122 23.07 17.62 -18.34
C ASN A 122 21.82 17.07 -17.65
N ASN A 123 20.70 17.02 -18.37
CA ASN A 123 19.46 16.37 -17.92
C ASN A 123 19.46 14.84 -18.17
N SER A 124 20.63 14.24 -18.45
CA SER A 124 20.80 12.81 -18.70
C SER A 124 20.06 12.27 -19.93
N ILE A 125 19.78 13.14 -20.92
CA ILE A 125 19.24 12.81 -22.23
C ILE A 125 20.38 13.00 -23.24
N PHE A 126 20.91 11.90 -23.78
CA PHE A 126 22.19 11.81 -24.50
C PHE A 126 23.44 11.73 -23.60
N ALA A 127 24.52 11.20 -24.15
CA ALA A 127 25.86 11.25 -23.57
C ALA A 127 26.74 12.22 -24.38
N TYR A 128 27.70 12.85 -23.69
CA TYR A 128 28.65 13.79 -24.29
C TYR A 128 30.08 13.43 -23.89
N ASP A 129 30.97 13.41 -24.88
CA ASP A 129 32.41 13.25 -24.71
C ASP A 129 33.10 14.59 -25.01
N ALA A 130 33.71 15.16 -23.97
CA ALA A 130 34.36 16.46 -24.04
C ALA A 130 35.69 16.44 -24.82
N ASP A 131 36.38 15.30 -24.87
CA ASP A 131 37.67 15.18 -25.56
C ASP A 131 37.48 15.20 -27.07
N THR A 132 36.35 14.67 -27.53
CA THR A 132 36.01 14.57 -28.96
C THR A 132 34.93 15.56 -29.41
N ASP A 133 34.37 16.37 -28.49
CA ASP A 133 33.20 17.24 -28.73
C ASP A 133 32.04 16.48 -29.39
N SER A 134 31.82 15.23 -28.95
CA SER A 134 30.88 14.30 -29.59
C SER A 134 29.71 13.90 -28.70
N TYR A 135 28.58 13.64 -29.34
CA TYR A 135 27.33 13.21 -28.70
C TYR A 135 26.98 11.80 -29.14
N SER A 136 26.35 11.04 -28.25
CA SER A 136 25.82 9.70 -28.54
C SER A 136 24.51 9.43 -27.81
N ASN A 137 23.72 8.47 -28.32
CA ASN A 137 22.55 7.99 -27.60
C ASN A 137 22.95 7.26 -26.32
N ASN A 138 22.16 7.49 -25.27
CA ASN A 138 22.17 6.76 -24.00
C ASN A 138 20.82 6.03 -23.81
N HIS A 139 20.65 5.30 -22.71
CA HIS A 139 19.42 4.51 -22.49
C HIS A 139 18.13 5.37 -22.51
N THR A 140 18.21 6.66 -22.16
CA THR A 140 17.06 7.58 -22.19
C THR A 140 16.76 8.07 -23.60
N SER A 141 17.78 8.53 -24.33
CA SER A 141 17.61 9.09 -25.69
C SER A 141 17.30 8.03 -26.75
N THR A 142 17.71 6.77 -26.55
CA THR A 142 17.30 5.65 -27.41
C THR A 142 15.78 5.49 -27.48
N LEU A 143 15.06 5.80 -26.40
CA LEU A 143 13.58 5.74 -26.35
C LEU A 143 12.91 6.76 -27.29
N LEU A 144 13.65 7.77 -27.75
CA LEU A 144 13.17 8.84 -28.64
C LEU A 144 13.37 8.55 -30.12
N MET A 145 14.03 7.44 -30.48
CA MET A 145 14.20 7.04 -31.88
C MET A 145 12.83 6.79 -32.54
N SER A 146 12.70 7.21 -33.80
CA SER A 146 11.45 7.12 -34.56
C SER A 146 10.94 5.68 -34.71
N ASN A 147 11.84 4.70 -34.79
CA ASN A 147 11.55 3.29 -34.93
C ASN A 147 11.54 2.51 -33.60
N HIS A 148 11.72 3.18 -32.45
CA HIS A 148 11.70 2.51 -31.15
C HIS A 148 10.28 2.00 -30.84
N TRP A 149 10.13 0.73 -30.44
CA TRP A 149 8.82 0.08 -30.34
C TRP A 149 7.87 0.74 -29.33
N THR A 150 8.41 1.39 -28.29
CA THR A 150 7.61 2.11 -27.28
C THR A 150 7.05 3.44 -27.76
N GLN A 151 7.61 4.00 -28.84
CA GLN A 151 7.07 5.21 -29.48
C GLN A 151 6.93 6.44 -28.55
N TRP A 152 7.78 6.57 -27.52
CA TRP A 152 7.75 7.68 -26.56
C TRP A 152 7.97 9.06 -27.22
N ARG A 153 8.62 9.10 -28.39
CA ARG A 153 8.75 10.29 -29.24
C ARG A 153 7.41 11.01 -29.51
N ASN A 154 6.33 10.26 -29.72
CA ASN A 154 5.00 10.84 -30.00
C ASN A 154 4.47 11.69 -28.82
N TRP A 155 4.90 11.39 -27.59
CA TRP A 155 4.56 12.20 -26.42
C TRP A 155 5.26 13.55 -26.46
N VAL A 156 6.54 13.60 -26.82
CA VAL A 156 7.28 14.86 -26.95
C VAL A 156 6.61 15.79 -27.95
N GLU A 157 6.24 15.27 -29.13
CA GLU A 157 5.63 16.08 -30.19
C GLU A 157 4.28 16.66 -29.77
N LEU A 158 3.43 15.89 -29.08
CA LEU A 158 2.09 16.31 -28.67
C LEU A 158 2.11 17.14 -27.39
N TYR A 159 2.75 16.63 -26.33
CA TYR A 159 2.72 17.27 -25.02
C TYR A 159 3.61 18.50 -24.95
N GLY A 160 4.75 18.49 -25.65
CA GLY A 160 5.62 19.65 -25.76
C GLY A 160 5.03 20.79 -26.59
N ASN A 161 3.88 20.57 -27.25
CA ASN A 161 3.20 21.58 -28.07
C ASN A 161 1.73 21.78 -27.63
N GLN A 162 0.79 20.94 -28.06
CA GLN A 162 -0.64 21.15 -27.82
C GLN A 162 -1.00 21.19 -26.32
N PHE A 163 -0.53 20.22 -25.52
CA PHE A 163 -0.80 20.25 -24.07
C PHE A 163 0.00 21.35 -23.36
N TYR A 164 1.19 21.68 -23.86
CA TYR A 164 1.98 22.79 -23.37
C TYR A 164 1.22 24.13 -23.50
N ASP A 165 0.54 24.35 -24.62
CA ASP A 165 -0.31 25.53 -24.80
C ASP A 165 -1.52 25.48 -23.84
N MET A 166 -2.25 24.35 -23.78
CA MET A 166 -3.39 24.17 -22.88
C MET A 166 -3.07 24.47 -21.41
N ALA A 167 -1.86 24.14 -20.95
CA ALA A 167 -1.42 24.35 -19.58
C ALA A 167 -1.37 25.83 -19.16
N ARG A 168 -1.34 26.78 -20.11
CA ARG A 168 -1.39 28.22 -19.79
C ARG A 168 -2.69 28.64 -19.09
N GLY A 169 -3.77 27.88 -19.28
CA GLY A 169 -5.05 28.13 -18.61
C GLY A 169 -5.07 27.78 -17.12
N ILE A 170 -4.08 27.06 -16.59
CA ILE A 170 -4.08 26.54 -15.20
C ILE A 170 -4.27 27.65 -14.15
N PRO A 171 -3.53 28.78 -14.16
CA PRO A 171 -3.69 29.80 -13.12
C PRO A 171 -5.10 30.40 -13.10
N SER A 172 -5.73 30.52 -14.26
CA SER A 172 -7.09 31.04 -14.41
C SER A 172 -8.14 30.04 -13.96
N SER A 173 -7.93 28.73 -14.20
CA SER A 173 -8.88 27.68 -13.78
C SER A 173 -8.92 27.48 -12.26
N CYS A 174 -7.88 27.89 -11.52
CA CYS A 174 -7.84 27.79 -10.06
C CYS A 174 -8.67 28.86 -9.33
N ARG A 175 -9.28 29.81 -10.05
CA ARG A 175 -10.15 30.84 -9.45
C ARG A 175 -11.46 30.21 -8.98
N LYS A 176 -12.02 30.72 -7.87
CA LYS A 176 -13.23 30.16 -7.23
C LYS A 176 -14.45 30.10 -8.16
N ASP A 177 -14.53 31.02 -9.12
CA ASP A 177 -15.62 31.19 -10.08
C ASP A 177 -15.32 30.54 -11.45
N ALA A 178 -14.18 29.88 -11.61
CA ALA A 178 -13.84 29.20 -12.86
C ALA A 178 -14.73 27.96 -13.07
N VAL A 179 -15.29 27.86 -14.28
CA VAL A 179 -16.12 26.72 -14.71
C VAL A 179 -15.55 25.99 -15.93
N ARG A 180 -14.63 26.62 -16.65
CA ARG A 180 -13.94 26.06 -17.82
C ARG A 180 -12.64 25.37 -17.41
N SER A 181 -12.29 24.29 -18.10
CA SER A 181 -10.96 23.66 -17.95
C SER A 181 -9.85 24.59 -18.47
N PRO A 182 -8.58 24.40 -18.06
CA PRO A 182 -7.44 25.12 -18.62
C PRO A 182 -7.40 25.15 -20.17
N ALA A 183 -7.67 24.03 -20.83
CA ALA A 183 -7.71 23.97 -22.30
C ALA A 183 -8.80 24.87 -22.89
N GLN A 184 -10.00 24.85 -22.30
CA GLN A 184 -11.12 25.69 -22.71
C GLN A 184 -10.84 27.19 -22.48
N ILE A 185 -10.12 27.52 -21.40
CA ILE A 185 -9.70 28.89 -21.12
C ILE A 185 -8.66 29.36 -22.15
N GLU A 186 -7.60 28.59 -22.39
CA GLU A 186 -6.53 28.98 -23.32
C GLU A 186 -7.03 29.11 -24.76
N PHE A 187 -7.89 28.18 -25.20
CA PHE A 187 -8.42 28.20 -26.55
C PHE A 187 -9.70 29.03 -26.71
N ASP A 188 -10.16 29.67 -25.64
CA ASP A 188 -11.40 30.43 -25.56
C ASP A 188 -12.58 29.71 -26.24
N THR A 189 -12.89 28.51 -25.74
CA THR A 189 -13.94 27.65 -26.29
C THR A 189 -14.74 26.99 -25.17
N ASP A 190 -16.01 26.70 -25.46
CA ASP A 190 -16.87 25.86 -24.61
C ASP A 190 -16.88 24.39 -25.07
N GLU A 191 -16.20 24.08 -26.16
CA GLU A 191 -16.11 22.72 -26.69
C GLU A 191 -15.25 21.82 -25.79
N SER A 192 -15.49 20.51 -25.85
CA SER A 192 -14.58 19.53 -25.25
C SER A 192 -13.26 19.48 -26.01
N MET A 193 -12.18 19.06 -25.34
CA MET A 193 -10.87 18.94 -26.00
C MET A 193 -10.93 18.02 -27.23
N PHE A 194 -11.66 16.91 -27.17
CA PHE A 194 -11.81 15.99 -28.31
C PHE A 194 -12.48 16.65 -29.52
N LYS A 195 -13.55 17.43 -29.29
CA LYS A 195 -14.21 18.17 -30.37
C LYS A 195 -13.26 19.21 -30.96
N TYR A 196 -12.62 19.99 -30.11
CA TYR A 196 -11.67 21.02 -30.54
C TYR A 196 -10.50 20.41 -31.33
N PHE A 197 -9.92 19.30 -30.87
CA PHE A 197 -8.83 18.60 -31.57
C PHE A 197 -9.29 18.03 -32.90
N THR A 198 -10.55 17.59 -33.01
CA THR A 198 -11.11 17.12 -34.28
C THR A 198 -11.18 18.27 -35.28
N ASP A 199 -11.74 19.40 -34.87
CA ASP A 199 -11.89 20.58 -35.71
C ASP A 199 -10.55 21.21 -36.12
N LYS A 200 -9.50 21.05 -35.29
CA LYS A 200 -8.12 21.45 -35.63
C LYS A 200 -7.32 20.41 -36.40
N GLY A 201 -7.85 19.20 -36.61
CA GLY A 201 -7.14 18.11 -37.27
C GLY A 201 -6.01 17.49 -36.43
N TRP A 202 -6.04 17.65 -35.10
CA TRP A 202 -5.03 17.12 -34.17
C TRP A 202 -5.36 15.73 -33.62
N MET A 203 -6.58 15.24 -33.83
CA MET A 203 -6.98 13.90 -33.35
C MET A 203 -6.09 12.75 -33.82
N PRO A 204 -5.60 12.69 -35.08
CA PRO A 204 -4.69 11.63 -35.50
C PRO A 204 -3.41 11.58 -34.67
N LYS A 205 -2.90 12.74 -34.25
CA LYS A 205 -1.70 12.84 -33.39
C LYS A 205 -1.99 12.33 -31.98
N LEU A 206 -3.13 12.71 -31.40
CA LEU A 206 -3.56 12.21 -30.10
C LEU A 206 -3.73 10.68 -30.14
N HIS A 207 -4.42 10.13 -31.14
CA HIS A 207 -4.57 8.69 -31.31
C HIS A 207 -3.23 7.98 -31.42
N LYS A 208 -2.31 8.48 -32.26
CA LYS A 208 -0.96 7.91 -32.42
C LYS A 208 -0.19 7.88 -31.09
N THR A 209 -0.23 8.97 -30.33
CA THR A 209 0.44 9.06 -29.01
C THR A 209 -0.14 8.08 -28.01
N LEU A 210 -1.47 8.00 -27.90
CA LEU A 210 -2.15 7.10 -26.97
C LEU A 210 -1.95 5.61 -27.34
N SER A 211 -1.99 5.28 -28.64
CA SER A 211 -1.72 3.92 -29.13
C SER A 211 -0.27 3.49 -28.83
N GLY A 212 0.72 4.36 -29.06
CA GLY A 212 2.12 4.08 -28.71
C GLY A 212 2.29 3.84 -27.21
N SER A 213 1.62 4.63 -26.38
CA SER A 213 1.61 4.46 -24.93
C SER A 213 1.01 3.12 -24.49
N ALA A 214 -0.08 2.69 -25.13
CA ALA A 214 -0.70 1.39 -24.82
C ALA A 214 0.26 0.23 -25.09
N ILE A 215 1.02 0.29 -26.20
CA ILE A 215 2.04 -0.70 -26.54
C ILE A 215 3.17 -0.68 -25.51
N ALA A 216 3.73 0.50 -25.21
CA ALA A 216 4.87 0.65 -24.30
C ALA A 216 4.62 0.07 -22.90
N GLN A 217 3.38 0.17 -22.43
CA GLN A 217 2.97 -0.24 -21.08
C GLN A 217 2.41 -1.66 -21.03
N ALA A 218 2.16 -2.29 -22.19
CA ALA A 218 1.55 -3.62 -22.29
C ALA A 218 2.32 -4.71 -21.52
N PRO A 219 3.67 -4.80 -21.56
CA PRO A 219 4.36 -5.88 -20.86
C PRO A 219 4.09 -5.90 -19.35
N GLY A 220 4.07 -4.73 -18.71
CA GLY A 220 3.77 -4.60 -17.28
C GLY A 220 2.34 -4.98 -16.95
N ILE A 221 1.39 -4.48 -17.75
CA ILE A 221 -0.04 -4.80 -17.61
C ILE A 221 -0.27 -6.31 -17.70
N LEU A 222 0.37 -6.99 -18.65
CA LEU A 222 0.21 -8.44 -18.86
C LEU A 222 0.86 -9.27 -17.74
N GLN A 223 2.04 -8.90 -17.26
CA GLN A 223 2.80 -9.75 -16.34
C GLN A 223 2.56 -9.48 -14.85
N ASP A 224 2.16 -8.26 -14.46
CA ASP A 224 2.16 -7.86 -13.05
C ASP A 224 0.80 -7.98 -12.37
N TYR A 225 -0.28 -8.18 -13.12
CA TYR A 225 -1.62 -8.55 -12.61
C TYR A 225 -1.93 -10.03 -12.91
N PRO A 226 -2.55 -10.79 -11.98
CA PRO A 226 -2.81 -12.23 -12.13
C PRO A 226 -4.01 -12.53 -13.05
N TRP A 227 -3.87 -12.24 -14.34
CA TRP A 227 -4.91 -12.48 -15.34
C TRP A 227 -5.27 -13.97 -15.51
N ASP A 228 -4.38 -14.89 -15.12
CA ASP A 228 -4.62 -16.33 -15.12
C ASP A 228 -5.82 -16.71 -14.24
N GLU A 229 -6.09 -15.97 -13.16
CA GLU A 229 -7.26 -16.18 -12.29
C GLU A 229 -8.61 -15.95 -13.02
N VAL A 230 -8.59 -15.18 -14.12
CA VAL A 230 -9.78 -14.80 -14.88
C VAL A 230 -9.74 -15.24 -16.35
N ALA A 231 -8.66 -15.90 -16.78
CA ALA A 231 -8.45 -16.34 -18.17
C ALA A 231 -9.48 -17.38 -18.66
N GLY A 232 -10.22 -18.03 -17.74
CA GLY A 232 -11.34 -18.91 -18.08
C GLY A 232 -12.69 -18.21 -18.21
N CYS A 233 -12.78 -16.92 -17.88
CA CYS A 233 -14.01 -16.13 -17.92
C CYS A 233 -14.11 -15.32 -19.23
N THR A 234 -15.30 -14.78 -19.51
CA THR A 234 -15.44 -13.72 -20.53
C THR A 234 -15.11 -12.39 -19.86
N LEU A 235 -14.11 -11.69 -20.39
CA LEU A 235 -13.70 -10.38 -19.91
C LEU A 235 -14.39 -9.29 -20.74
N VAL A 236 -15.15 -8.41 -20.07
CA VAL A 236 -15.79 -7.25 -20.71
C VAL A 236 -14.96 -5.99 -20.44
N ASP A 237 -14.40 -5.41 -21.49
CA ASP A 237 -13.66 -4.14 -21.48
C ASP A 237 -14.64 -2.97 -21.64
N ILE A 238 -14.94 -2.28 -20.54
CA ILE A 238 -15.86 -1.15 -20.50
C ILE A 238 -15.09 0.13 -20.83
N GLY A 239 -15.54 0.87 -21.84
CA GLY A 239 -14.76 1.99 -22.36
C GLY A 239 -13.53 1.52 -23.16
N GLY A 240 -13.55 0.28 -23.68
CA GLY A 240 -12.40 -0.36 -24.32
C GLY A 240 -11.90 0.30 -25.61
N GLY A 241 -12.60 1.33 -26.09
CA GLY A 241 -12.25 2.10 -27.28
C GLY A 241 -12.13 1.20 -28.51
N GLY A 242 -11.03 1.34 -29.24
CA GLY A 242 -10.75 0.50 -30.41
C GLY A 242 -10.40 -0.97 -30.09
N GLY A 243 -10.29 -1.35 -28.81
CA GLY A 243 -10.05 -2.73 -28.36
C GLY A 243 -8.58 -3.11 -28.10
N GLY A 244 -7.68 -2.13 -27.97
CA GLY A 244 -6.26 -2.40 -27.79
C GLY A 244 -5.92 -3.22 -26.54
N LEU A 245 -6.57 -2.93 -25.40
CA LEU A 245 -6.33 -3.67 -24.15
C LEU A 245 -6.82 -5.11 -24.25
N ILE A 246 -8.08 -5.31 -24.63
CA ILE A 246 -8.64 -6.66 -24.75
C ILE A 246 -7.87 -7.50 -25.79
N ALA A 247 -7.44 -6.92 -26.92
CA ALA A 247 -6.63 -7.63 -27.91
C ALA A 247 -5.28 -8.09 -27.33
N LEU A 248 -4.62 -7.27 -26.52
CA LEU A 248 -3.37 -7.64 -25.84
C LEU A 248 -3.59 -8.82 -24.88
N LEU A 249 -4.64 -8.77 -24.07
CA LEU A 249 -4.98 -9.84 -23.12
C LEU A 249 -5.34 -11.14 -23.84
N LEU A 250 -6.11 -11.06 -24.92
CA LEU A 250 -6.43 -12.23 -25.74
C LEU A 250 -5.16 -12.85 -26.33
N ARG A 251 -4.23 -12.06 -26.88
CA ARG A 251 -2.98 -12.60 -27.45
C ARG A 251 -2.13 -13.37 -26.44
N GLU A 252 -2.09 -12.93 -25.19
CA GLU A 252 -1.35 -13.62 -24.12
C GLU A 252 -2.13 -14.82 -23.56
N TYR A 253 -3.42 -14.64 -23.25
CA TYR A 253 -4.26 -15.64 -22.59
C TYR A 253 -5.20 -16.32 -23.58
N GLN A 254 -4.74 -17.41 -24.19
CA GLN A 254 -5.42 -18.08 -25.30
C GLN A 254 -6.81 -18.63 -24.96
N THR A 255 -7.10 -18.93 -23.68
CA THR A 255 -8.42 -19.41 -23.23
C THR A 255 -9.42 -18.28 -22.99
N MET A 256 -8.94 -17.04 -22.87
CA MET A 256 -9.78 -15.89 -22.56
C MET A 256 -10.66 -15.54 -23.75
N LYS A 257 -11.91 -15.15 -23.46
CA LYS A 257 -12.85 -14.56 -24.42
C LYS A 257 -13.09 -13.10 -24.08
N GLY A 258 -13.26 -12.28 -25.11
CA GLY A 258 -13.39 -10.84 -24.97
C GLY A 258 -14.79 -10.33 -25.32
N SER A 259 -15.11 -9.17 -24.76
CA SER A 259 -16.21 -8.31 -25.16
C SER A 259 -15.82 -6.86 -24.88
N ILE A 260 -16.35 -5.93 -25.67
CA ILE A 260 -16.12 -4.49 -25.50
C ILE A 260 -17.48 -3.82 -25.36
N LEU A 261 -17.64 -2.98 -24.34
CA LEU A 261 -18.75 -2.02 -24.24
C LEU A 261 -18.21 -0.63 -24.56
N GLU A 262 -18.77 0.03 -25.58
CA GLU A 262 -18.42 1.41 -25.92
C GLU A 262 -19.57 2.14 -26.63
N ILE A 263 -19.47 3.46 -26.83
CA ILE A 263 -20.48 4.22 -27.56
C ILE A 263 -20.58 3.75 -29.03
N PRO A 264 -21.77 3.89 -29.66
CA PRO A 264 -22.01 3.31 -31.00
C PRO A 264 -20.97 3.69 -32.06
N SER A 265 -20.53 4.95 -32.11
CA SER A 265 -19.55 5.40 -33.09
C SER A 265 -18.18 4.74 -32.92
N VAL A 266 -17.79 4.40 -31.70
CA VAL A 266 -16.49 3.78 -31.41
C VAL A 266 -16.56 2.26 -31.58
N ILE A 267 -17.71 1.63 -31.28
CA ILE A 267 -17.93 0.21 -31.56
C ILE A 267 -17.79 -0.13 -33.05
N GLU A 268 -18.22 0.75 -33.95
CA GLU A 268 -18.01 0.53 -35.38
C GLU A 268 -16.51 0.50 -35.74
N GLN A 269 -15.69 1.34 -35.10
CA GLN A 269 -14.23 1.28 -35.26
C GLN A 269 -13.65 -0.02 -34.68
N ALA A 270 -14.11 -0.46 -33.50
CA ALA A 270 -13.69 -1.73 -32.93
C ALA A 270 -14.06 -2.90 -33.86
N ARG A 271 -15.26 -2.89 -34.45
CA ARG A 271 -15.70 -3.89 -35.42
C ARG A 271 -14.77 -3.98 -36.63
N LEU A 272 -14.34 -2.84 -37.17
CA LEU A 272 -13.34 -2.80 -38.24
C LEU A 272 -12.00 -3.37 -37.77
N ASN A 273 -11.56 -3.04 -36.55
CA ASN A 273 -10.28 -3.50 -36.03
C ASN A 273 -10.23 -5.04 -35.83
N PHE A 274 -11.32 -5.69 -35.41
CA PHE A 274 -11.36 -7.14 -35.14
C PHE A 274 -11.86 -8.00 -36.30
N HIS A 275 -12.70 -7.47 -37.19
CA HIS A 275 -13.39 -8.31 -38.20
C HIS A 275 -13.14 -7.90 -39.66
N HIS A 276 -12.49 -6.76 -39.91
CA HIS A 276 -11.99 -6.47 -41.26
C HIS A 276 -10.77 -7.36 -41.56
N PRO A 277 -10.59 -7.87 -42.79
CA PRO A 277 -9.41 -8.67 -43.15
C PRO A 277 -8.06 -7.99 -42.88
N GLU A 278 -8.04 -6.65 -42.98
CA GLU A 278 -6.86 -5.81 -42.68
C GLU A 278 -6.97 -5.13 -41.30
N GLY A 279 -7.88 -5.58 -40.44
CA GLY A 279 -8.07 -5.06 -39.10
C GLY A 279 -6.86 -5.34 -38.21
N GLN A 280 -6.49 -4.37 -37.35
CA GLN A 280 -5.32 -4.46 -36.47
C GLN A 280 -5.34 -5.65 -35.50
N TYR A 281 -6.53 -6.17 -35.19
CA TYR A 281 -6.78 -7.24 -34.22
C TYR A 281 -7.50 -8.44 -34.83
N ALA A 282 -7.47 -8.57 -36.16
CA ALA A 282 -8.10 -9.69 -36.88
C ALA A 282 -7.59 -11.07 -36.42
N ASP A 283 -6.34 -11.15 -35.94
CA ASP A 283 -5.71 -12.35 -35.41
C ASP A 283 -6.38 -12.91 -34.14
N VAL A 284 -7.16 -12.09 -33.42
CA VAL A 284 -7.90 -12.51 -32.23
C VAL A 284 -9.41 -12.32 -32.35
N GLY A 285 -9.91 -11.95 -33.54
CA GLY A 285 -11.32 -11.64 -33.80
C GLY A 285 -12.28 -12.79 -33.46
N ASP A 286 -11.86 -14.04 -33.65
CA ASP A 286 -12.68 -15.23 -33.33
C ASP A 286 -13.02 -15.37 -31.83
N ARG A 287 -12.27 -14.71 -30.94
CA ARG A 287 -12.49 -14.73 -29.49
C ARG A 287 -13.27 -13.52 -28.97
N ILE A 288 -13.66 -12.61 -29.87
CA ILE A 288 -14.58 -11.50 -29.61
C ILE A 288 -15.57 -11.43 -30.78
N PRO A 289 -16.58 -12.32 -30.82
CA PRO A 289 -17.47 -12.38 -31.96
C PRO A 289 -18.26 -11.07 -32.11
N PRO A 290 -18.82 -10.77 -33.31
CA PRO A 290 -19.48 -9.49 -33.60
C PRO A 290 -20.58 -9.06 -32.62
N GLU A 291 -21.24 -10.02 -31.96
CA GLU A 291 -22.24 -9.84 -30.91
C GLU A 291 -21.67 -9.44 -29.54
N ASN A 292 -20.37 -9.64 -29.32
CA ASN A 292 -19.64 -9.22 -28.11
C ASN A 292 -19.05 -7.81 -28.24
N LEU A 293 -19.26 -7.15 -29.38
CA LEU A 293 -19.00 -5.72 -29.59
C LEU A 293 -20.30 -4.96 -29.29
N LEU A 294 -20.41 -4.47 -28.05
CA LEU A 294 -21.65 -4.02 -27.44
C LEU A 294 -21.74 -2.49 -27.51
N PRO A 295 -22.60 -1.92 -28.38
CA PRO A 295 -22.85 -0.48 -28.37
C PRO A 295 -23.68 -0.12 -27.13
N GLY A 296 -23.21 0.82 -26.32
CA GLY A 296 -23.90 1.22 -25.11
C GLY A 296 -23.27 2.42 -24.40
N ASP A 297 -23.93 2.82 -23.32
CA ASP A 297 -23.50 3.88 -22.43
C ASP A 297 -23.48 3.33 -21.00
N PHE A 298 -22.29 3.35 -20.37
CA PHE A 298 -22.10 2.83 -19.02
C PHE A 298 -22.85 3.61 -17.94
N PHE A 299 -23.32 4.83 -18.21
CA PHE A 299 -24.22 5.57 -17.33
C PHE A 299 -25.65 5.01 -17.36
N LEU A 300 -26.03 4.35 -18.45
CA LEU A 300 -27.37 3.78 -18.63
C LEU A 300 -27.43 2.30 -18.25
N GLY A 301 -26.44 1.50 -18.65
CA GLY A 301 -26.44 0.07 -18.38
C GLY A 301 -25.17 -0.66 -18.80
N ILE A 302 -24.92 -1.77 -18.13
CA ILE A 302 -23.78 -2.67 -18.37
C ILE A 302 -24.33 -4.08 -18.67
N PRO A 303 -23.84 -4.78 -19.70
CA PRO A 303 -24.21 -6.15 -20.01
C PRO A 303 -23.68 -7.11 -18.94
N PRO A 304 -24.42 -8.18 -18.54
CA PRO A 304 -23.95 -9.08 -17.49
C PRO A 304 -22.68 -9.85 -17.85
N SER A 305 -21.72 -9.90 -16.91
CA SER A 305 -20.47 -10.66 -16.99
C SER A 305 -19.92 -10.98 -15.60
N ASP A 306 -19.03 -11.97 -15.54
CA ASP A 306 -18.27 -12.30 -14.33
C ASP A 306 -17.17 -11.26 -14.07
N VAL A 307 -16.46 -10.83 -15.12
CA VAL A 307 -15.28 -9.96 -14.97
C VAL A 307 -15.40 -8.77 -15.91
N TYR A 308 -15.17 -7.58 -15.34
CA TYR A 308 -15.03 -6.36 -16.09
C TYR A 308 -13.62 -5.81 -15.95
N VAL A 309 -13.15 -5.12 -16.98
CA VAL A 309 -11.96 -4.27 -16.94
C VAL A 309 -12.31 -2.87 -17.43
N MET A 310 -11.69 -1.86 -16.86
CA MET A 310 -11.74 -0.47 -17.30
C MET A 310 -10.34 0.10 -17.29
N LYS A 311 -9.99 0.92 -18.29
CA LYS A 311 -8.67 1.55 -18.38
C LYS A 311 -8.82 3.00 -18.78
N TRP A 312 -8.31 3.92 -17.95
CA TRP A 312 -8.35 5.37 -18.19
C TRP A 312 -9.78 5.85 -18.51
N CYS A 313 -10.71 5.64 -17.58
CA CYS A 313 -12.12 5.98 -17.77
C CYS A 313 -12.71 6.70 -16.56
N LEU A 314 -12.55 6.14 -15.36
CA LEU A 314 -13.07 6.71 -14.11
C LEU A 314 -12.35 8.01 -13.71
N HIS A 315 -11.11 8.24 -14.16
CA HIS A 315 -10.38 9.48 -13.96
C HIS A 315 -10.95 10.69 -14.73
N ASP A 316 -11.79 10.47 -15.75
CA ASP A 316 -12.46 11.55 -16.49
C ASP A 316 -13.60 12.18 -15.68
N TRP A 317 -13.99 11.55 -14.56
CA TRP A 317 -15.21 11.86 -13.84
C TRP A 317 -14.96 12.17 -12.37
N ASP A 318 -15.79 13.06 -11.82
CA ASP A 318 -15.90 13.25 -10.38
C ASP A 318 -16.46 11.99 -9.67
N ASP A 319 -16.41 11.99 -8.33
CA ASP A 319 -16.82 10.84 -7.52
C ASP A 319 -18.33 10.52 -7.64
N GLU A 320 -19.17 11.51 -7.92
CA GLU A 320 -20.62 11.30 -8.11
C GLU A 320 -20.86 10.45 -9.36
N LYS A 321 -20.31 10.88 -10.50
CA LYS A 321 -20.43 10.20 -11.79
C LYS A 321 -19.68 8.87 -11.80
N ALA A 322 -18.45 8.83 -11.27
CA ALA A 322 -17.72 7.58 -11.13
C ALA A 322 -18.50 6.57 -10.27
N GLY A 323 -19.16 7.04 -9.20
CA GLY A 323 -20.03 6.21 -8.38
C GLY A 323 -21.26 5.67 -9.13
N MET A 324 -21.86 6.45 -10.03
CA MET A 324 -22.95 5.97 -10.90
C MET A 324 -22.48 4.81 -11.80
N ILE A 325 -21.32 4.96 -12.43
CA ILE A 325 -20.71 3.92 -13.28
C ILE A 325 -20.47 2.65 -12.46
N LEU A 326 -19.82 2.78 -11.30
CA LEU A 326 -19.54 1.65 -10.41
C LEU A 326 -20.80 0.92 -9.93
N LYS A 327 -21.89 1.65 -9.66
CA LYS A 327 -23.20 1.06 -9.31
C LYS A 327 -23.79 0.25 -10.47
N ASN A 328 -23.69 0.76 -11.69
CA ASN A 328 -24.20 0.07 -12.88
C ASN A 328 -23.40 -1.22 -13.17
N ILE A 329 -22.08 -1.15 -13.08
CA ILE A 329 -21.21 -2.33 -13.22
C ILE A 329 -21.58 -3.38 -12.18
N ARG A 330 -21.72 -2.96 -10.92
CA ARG A 330 -22.05 -3.87 -9.82
C ARG A 330 -23.41 -4.54 -10.01
N LYS A 331 -24.40 -3.79 -10.53
CA LYS A 331 -25.74 -4.32 -10.83
C LYS A 331 -25.70 -5.40 -11.91
N ALA A 332 -24.80 -5.28 -12.88
CA ALA A 332 -24.65 -6.23 -13.98
C ALA A 332 -23.72 -7.40 -13.65
N LEU A 333 -22.84 -7.26 -12.65
CA LEU A 333 -21.87 -8.28 -12.26
C LEU A 333 -22.56 -9.59 -11.86
N GLN A 334 -22.21 -10.67 -12.54
CA GLN A 334 -22.67 -12.01 -12.19
C GLN A 334 -22.00 -12.46 -10.89
N LYS A 335 -22.74 -13.19 -10.06
CA LYS A 335 -22.22 -13.70 -8.78
C LYS A 335 -21.41 -14.97 -9.03
N GLY A 336 -20.13 -14.93 -8.67
CA GLY A 336 -19.21 -16.05 -8.84
C GLY A 336 -17.89 -15.81 -8.11
N PRO A 337 -17.03 -16.84 -8.03
CA PRO A 337 -15.74 -16.75 -7.34
C PRO A 337 -14.72 -15.86 -8.08
N CYS A 338 -14.91 -15.65 -9.40
CA CYS A 338 -14.05 -14.80 -10.21
C CYS A 338 -14.54 -13.34 -10.27
N SER A 339 -15.72 -13.04 -9.70
CA SER A 339 -16.42 -11.78 -9.92
C SER A 339 -15.65 -10.57 -9.43
N ARG A 340 -15.21 -9.72 -10.35
CA ARG A 340 -14.42 -8.52 -10.06
C ARG A 340 -14.47 -7.48 -11.16
N LEU A 341 -14.12 -6.25 -10.80
CA LEU A 341 -13.81 -5.16 -11.71
C LEU A 341 -12.31 -4.85 -11.55
N VAL A 342 -11.57 -4.85 -12.66
CA VAL A 342 -10.15 -4.45 -12.71
C VAL A 342 -10.06 -3.06 -13.32
N ILE A 343 -9.55 -2.09 -12.58
CA ILE A 343 -9.41 -0.70 -13.03
C ILE A 343 -7.93 -0.45 -13.27
N LEU A 344 -7.55 -0.08 -14.49
CA LEU A 344 -6.20 0.29 -14.88
C LEU A 344 -6.09 1.82 -14.93
N GLU A 345 -5.78 2.41 -13.77
CA GLU A 345 -5.65 3.86 -13.60
C GLU A 345 -4.48 4.22 -12.68
N SER A 346 -4.07 5.48 -12.71
CA SER A 346 -3.02 5.97 -11.83
C SER A 346 -3.54 6.07 -10.39
N VAL A 347 -2.62 5.90 -9.44
CA VAL A 347 -2.88 6.08 -8.02
C VAL A 347 -1.94 7.16 -7.53
N LEU A 348 -2.48 8.24 -6.99
CA LEU A 348 -1.67 9.33 -6.45
C LEU A 348 -0.88 8.84 -5.24
N ARG A 349 0.44 8.97 -5.32
CA ARG A 349 1.40 8.61 -4.26
C ARG A 349 2.45 9.72 -4.09
N HIS A 350 3.04 9.76 -2.91
CA HIS A 350 4.15 10.65 -2.58
C HIS A 350 5.49 10.06 -3.03
N GLY A 351 6.54 10.88 -3.06
CA GLY A 351 7.88 10.47 -3.49
C GLY A 351 8.25 10.98 -4.88
N HIS A 352 9.55 10.92 -5.19
CA HIS A 352 10.14 11.33 -6.45
C HIS A 352 9.78 10.37 -7.58
N THR A 353 9.78 9.07 -7.29
CA THR A 353 9.51 7.99 -8.24
C THR A 353 8.06 8.00 -8.72
N GLU A 354 7.13 8.44 -7.86
CA GLU A 354 5.68 8.50 -8.11
C GLU A 354 5.20 9.80 -8.79
N ARG A 355 6.13 10.67 -9.24
CA ARG A 355 5.80 11.99 -9.81
C ARG A 355 4.89 11.99 -11.03
N LEU A 356 4.91 10.91 -11.81
CA LEU A 356 4.10 10.82 -13.04
C LEU A 356 2.60 10.82 -12.73
N SER A 357 2.17 10.24 -11.61
CA SER A 357 0.76 10.27 -11.18
C SER A 357 0.25 11.71 -10.99
N ARG A 358 1.08 12.59 -10.43
CA ARG A 358 0.78 14.01 -10.20
C ARG A 358 0.74 14.81 -11.50
N TYR A 359 1.58 14.47 -12.47
CA TYR A 359 1.48 15.05 -13.81
C TYR A 359 0.24 14.53 -14.55
N GLY A 360 -0.15 13.28 -14.33
CA GLY A 360 -1.40 12.71 -14.83
C GLY A 360 -2.61 13.51 -14.34
N ASP A 361 -2.69 13.74 -13.03
CA ASP A 361 -3.75 14.52 -12.38
C ASP A 361 -3.90 15.93 -12.96
N LEU A 362 -2.78 16.67 -13.04
CA LEU A 362 -2.77 17.98 -13.68
C LEU A 362 -3.20 17.91 -15.14
N ASN A 363 -2.77 16.90 -15.89
CA ASN A 363 -3.18 16.76 -17.28
C ASN A 363 -4.67 16.45 -17.40
N MET A 364 -5.27 15.65 -16.50
CA MET A 364 -6.72 15.38 -16.52
C MET A 364 -7.52 16.63 -16.19
N MET A 365 -7.08 17.40 -15.19
CA MET A 365 -7.65 18.71 -14.89
C MET A 365 -7.57 19.64 -16.10
N VAL A 366 -6.41 19.71 -16.78
CA VAL A 366 -6.16 20.56 -17.96
C VAL A 366 -7.03 20.16 -19.15
N ALA A 367 -7.09 18.86 -19.43
CA ALA A 367 -7.67 18.26 -20.61
C ALA A 367 -9.19 18.27 -20.59
N VAL A 368 -9.77 17.68 -19.54
CA VAL A 368 -11.18 17.28 -19.50
C VAL A 368 -11.87 17.66 -18.19
N GLY A 369 -11.15 18.30 -17.26
CA GLY A 369 -11.66 18.61 -15.92
C GLY A 369 -11.77 17.37 -15.02
N GLY A 370 -11.06 16.30 -15.39
CA GLY A 370 -10.97 15.05 -14.63
C GLY A 370 -9.95 15.15 -13.49
N MET A 371 -9.71 14.02 -12.84
CA MET A 371 -8.81 13.92 -11.69
C MET A 371 -8.26 12.50 -11.53
N GLU A 372 -7.03 12.39 -11.04
CA GLU A 372 -6.52 11.15 -10.48
C GLU A 372 -6.88 11.06 -8.99
N ARG A 373 -6.79 9.86 -8.41
CA ARG A 373 -7.20 9.61 -7.02
C ARG A 373 -6.09 8.97 -6.20
N GLU A 374 -5.99 9.36 -4.94
CA GLU A 374 -5.22 8.66 -3.93
C GLU A 374 -5.87 7.30 -3.61
N GLU A 375 -5.09 6.38 -3.04
CA GLU A 375 -5.61 5.08 -2.58
C GLU A 375 -6.80 5.25 -1.61
N SER A 376 -6.74 6.24 -0.70
CA SER A 376 -7.81 6.53 0.26
C SER A 376 -9.11 6.98 -0.41
N GLN A 377 -9.02 7.73 -1.52
CA GLN A 377 -10.16 8.16 -2.32
C GLN A 377 -10.74 7.00 -3.12
N TRP A 378 -9.89 6.16 -3.72
CA TRP A 378 -10.31 4.93 -4.40
C TRP A 378 -11.06 3.98 -3.46
N ARG A 379 -10.57 3.78 -2.23
CA ARG A 379 -11.25 2.96 -1.21
C ARG A 379 -12.60 3.53 -0.81
N ARG A 380 -12.69 4.84 -0.60
CA ARG A 380 -13.95 5.52 -0.30
C ARG A 380 -14.97 5.32 -1.43
N LEU A 381 -14.56 5.62 -2.67
CA LEU A 381 -15.37 5.46 -3.86
C LEU A 381 -15.86 4.02 -4.05
N ALA A 382 -14.99 3.03 -3.78
CA ALA A 382 -15.38 1.61 -3.78
C ALA A 382 -16.48 1.33 -2.75
N ASN A 383 -16.22 1.66 -1.48
CA ASN A 383 -17.07 1.35 -0.33
C ASN A 383 -18.48 1.96 -0.47
N GLU A 384 -18.56 3.23 -0.88
CA GLU A 384 -19.83 3.95 -1.06
C GLU A 384 -20.70 3.35 -2.17
N ASN A 385 -20.08 2.65 -3.13
CA ASN A 385 -20.76 2.04 -4.27
C ASN A 385 -20.88 0.50 -4.15
N GLY A 386 -20.57 -0.04 -2.97
CA GLY A 386 -20.75 -1.46 -2.63
C GLY A 386 -19.69 -2.40 -3.23
N TRP A 387 -18.51 -1.86 -3.49
CA TRP A 387 -17.30 -2.58 -3.82
C TRP A 387 -16.35 -2.58 -2.62
N GLU A 388 -15.45 -3.54 -2.60
CA GLU A 388 -14.27 -3.57 -1.76
C GLU A 388 -13.05 -3.47 -2.68
N LEU A 389 -12.15 -2.53 -2.41
CA LEU A 389 -10.83 -2.50 -3.06
C LEU A 389 -9.97 -3.60 -2.44
N ARG A 390 -9.84 -4.73 -3.14
CA ARG A 390 -9.09 -5.91 -2.69
C ARG A 390 -7.59 -5.67 -2.68
N LYS A 391 -7.05 -5.16 -3.78
CA LYS A 391 -5.61 -4.91 -3.92
C LYS A 391 -5.29 -3.91 -5.04
N ILE A 392 -4.17 -3.21 -4.89
CA ILE A 392 -3.55 -2.41 -5.95
C ILE A 392 -2.24 -3.11 -6.35
N TYR A 393 -2.09 -3.38 -7.65
CA TYR A 393 -0.90 -4.00 -8.21
C TYR A 393 -0.10 -2.93 -8.98
N PRO A 394 1.11 -2.57 -8.53
CA PRO A 394 2.04 -1.78 -9.33
C PRO A 394 2.45 -2.55 -10.58
N LEU A 395 2.51 -1.86 -11.72
CA LEU A 395 2.79 -2.45 -13.02
C LEU A 395 4.11 -1.88 -13.56
N ARG A 396 5.14 -2.72 -13.75
CA ARG A 396 6.46 -2.27 -14.20
C ARG A 396 6.39 -1.69 -15.61
N ASN A 397 7.10 -0.58 -15.83
CA ASN A 397 7.09 0.18 -17.09
C ASN A 397 5.69 0.64 -17.53
N ALA A 398 4.72 0.68 -16.62
CA ALA A 398 3.38 1.17 -16.86
C ALA A 398 3.06 2.29 -15.87
N TRP A 399 2.29 3.28 -16.31
CA TRP A 399 1.85 4.39 -15.48
C TRP A 399 0.61 4.07 -14.63
N PRO A 400 -0.38 3.29 -15.10
CA PRO A 400 -1.47 2.88 -14.23
C PRO A 400 -1.01 1.77 -13.29
N CYS A 401 -1.72 1.64 -12.18
CA CYS A 401 -1.77 0.41 -11.40
C CYS A 401 -2.98 -0.42 -11.85
N ALA A 402 -3.00 -1.72 -11.54
CA ALA A 402 -4.25 -2.49 -11.56
C ALA A 402 -4.90 -2.43 -10.17
N ILE A 403 -6.03 -1.74 -10.08
CA ILE A 403 -6.84 -1.57 -8.89
C ILE A 403 -8.00 -2.57 -8.98
N GLU A 404 -8.05 -3.48 -8.03
CA GLU A 404 -8.98 -4.60 -8.09
C GLU A 404 -10.14 -4.40 -7.13
N PHE A 405 -11.34 -4.27 -7.68
CA PHE A 405 -12.59 -4.15 -6.95
C PHE A 405 -13.34 -5.47 -6.95
N VAL A 406 -13.72 -5.95 -5.77
CA VAL A 406 -14.59 -7.11 -5.59
C VAL A 406 -15.94 -6.69 -5.01
N PRO A 407 -17.05 -7.31 -5.42
CA PRO A 407 -18.38 -6.88 -5.00
C PRO A 407 -18.66 -7.24 -3.53
N VAL A 408 -19.22 -6.30 -2.77
CA VAL A 408 -19.79 -6.59 -1.44
C VAL A 408 -21.26 -6.96 -1.60
N TRP A 409 -21.59 -8.25 -1.47
CA TRP A 409 -22.97 -8.70 -1.58
C TRP A 409 -23.73 -8.45 -0.27
N LYS A 410 -24.77 -7.59 -0.28
CA LYS A 410 -25.67 -7.46 0.86
C LYS A 410 -26.48 -8.75 1.01
N ILE A 411 -26.33 -9.44 2.15
CA ILE A 411 -27.20 -10.55 2.51
C ILE A 411 -28.54 -9.95 2.96
N GLY A 412 -29.62 -10.29 2.27
CA GLY A 412 -30.97 -9.77 2.53
C GLY A 412 -31.51 -10.18 3.90
N SER A 413 -32.27 -9.28 4.51
CA SER A 413 -33.00 -9.43 5.76
C SER A 413 -34.00 -10.60 5.73
N ILE A 414 -33.72 -11.70 6.42
CA ILE A 414 -34.72 -12.69 6.84
C ILE A 414 -34.40 -13.14 8.27
N SER A 415 -35.31 -12.85 9.19
CA SER A 415 -35.43 -13.50 10.48
C SER A 415 -35.96 -14.93 10.29
N VAL A 416 -35.23 -15.94 10.78
CA VAL A 416 -35.70 -17.18 11.48
C VAL A 416 -34.63 -18.27 11.41
N ALA A 417 -34.31 -18.83 12.58
CA ALA A 417 -33.64 -20.10 12.90
C ALA A 417 -32.35 -20.44 12.12
N VAL A 418 -31.22 -20.17 12.75
CA VAL A 418 -29.87 -20.57 12.31
C VAL A 418 -29.73 -22.09 12.36
N ASN A 419 -29.82 -22.72 11.19
CA ASN A 419 -29.07 -23.94 10.91
C ASN A 419 -28.08 -23.59 9.79
N SER A 420 -26.89 -23.23 10.23
CA SER A 420 -25.73 -22.88 9.41
C SER A 420 -25.09 -24.12 8.81
N ASN A 421 -24.67 -24.05 7.54
CA ASN A 421 -23.30 -24.40 7.18
C ASN A 421 -22.86 -23.80 5.82
N PRO A 422 -21.55 -23.60 5.60
CA PRO A 422 -20.95 -22.35 5.08
C PRO A 422 -20.17 -22.60 3.78
N LEU A 423 -19.51 -21.57 3.21
CA LEU A 423 -18.11 -21.67 2.72
C LEU A 423 -17.54 -20.31 2.27
N ASN A 424 -16.32 -20.05 2.78
CA ASN A 424 -15.23 -19.17 2.32
C ASN A 424 -15.20 -17.68 2.72
N ASN A 425 -15.11 -17.41 4.02
CA ASN A 425 -14.09 -16.47 4.54
C ASN A 425 -12.85 -17.30 4.91
N PRO A 426 -11.60 -16.81 4.72
CA PRO A 426 -10.46 -17.45 5.35
C PRO A 426 -10.61 -17.31 6.87
N THR A 427 -10.95 -18.40 7.56
CA THR A 427 -11.05 -18.48 9.03
C THR A 427 -9.68 -18.43 9.72
N GLN A 428 -8.62 -18.10 8.98
CA GLN A 428 -7.23 -18.20 9.40
C GLN A 428 -6.34 -17.33 8.51
N VAL A 429 -5.45 -16.56 9.14
CA VAL A 429 -4.42 -15.76 8.47
C VAL A 429 -3.03 -16.30 8.81
N SER A 430 -2.04 -16.04 7.95
CA SER A 430 -0.63 -16.33 8.23
C SER A 430 0.15 -15.04 8.37
N ALA A 431 0.78 -14.82 9.53
CA ALA A 431 1.55 -13.62 9.83
C ALA A 431 2.82 -13.96 10.60
N GLU A 432 3.85 -13.12 10.47
CA GLU A 432 5.08 -13.27 11.24
C GLU A 432 4.87 -12.82 12.69
N MET A 433 5.30 -13.67 13.63
CA MET A 433 5.39 -13.36 15.06
C MET A 433 6.78 -13.72 15.58
N ARG A 434 7.26 -12.99 16.58
CA ARG A 434 8.63 -13.16 17.11
C ARG A 434 8.62 -13.95 18.41
N PHE A 435 9.42 -15.01 18.46
CA PHE A 435 9.57 -15.92 19.61
C PHE A 435 10.99 -15.88 20.15
N LEU A 436 11.16 -16.31 21.39
CA LEU A 436 12.48 -16.62 21.95
C LEU A 436 13.13 -17.71 21.09
N GLU A 437 14.43 -17.56 20.79
CA GLU A 437 15.24 -18.65 20.24
C GLU A 437 15.15 -19.93 21.09
N PRO A 438 15.41 -21.12 20.53
CA PRO A 438 15.54 -22.33 21.34
C PRO A 438 16.44 -22.10 22.57
N TRP A 439 15.88 -22.28 23.76
CA TRP A 439 16.53 -21.84 24.99
C TRP A 439 17.30 -22.97 25.65
N ASP A 440 18.57 -22.71 25.98
CA ASP A 440 19.39 -23.57 26.81
C ASP A 440 19.37 -23.04 28.25
N ALA A 441 18.79 -23.84 29.16
CA ALA A 441 18.69 -23.50 30.57
C ALA A 441 20.07 -23.28 31.25
N ALA A 442 21.17 -23.81 30.67
CA ALA A 442 22.52 -23.56 31.18
C ALA A 442 22.94 -22.08 31.08
N ARG A 443 22.28 -21.28 30.23
CA ARG A 443 22.50 -19.82 30.10
C ARG A 443 21.80 -19.00 31.18
N GLY A 444 21.07 -19.64 32.10
CA GLY A 444 20.22 -18.98 33.08
C GLY A 444 18.90 -18.50 32.48
N ASN A 445 18.28 -17.50 33.11
CA ASN A 445 17.05 -16.90 32.59
C ASN A 445 17.36 -15.94 31.42
N PRO A 446 16.50 -15.87 30.39
CA PRO A 446 16.51 -14.76 29.46
C PRO A 446 16.38 -13.44 30.22
N PHE A 447 17.00 -12.36 29.76
CA PHE A 447 16.79 -11.03 30.33
C PHE A 447 16.66 -9.94 29.27
N ILE A 448 15.95 -8.87 29.63
CA ILE A 448 15.87 -7.62 28.86
C ILE A 448 16.25 -6.47 29.79
N ARG A 449 17.27 -5.72 29.39
CA ARG A 449 17.77 -4.53 30.06
C ARG A 449 17.21 -3.27 29.43
N ILE A 450 16.81 -2.32 30.27
CA ILE A 450 16.34 -1.01 29.82
C ILE A 450 17.46 -0.01 30.02
N ASN A 451 17.79 0.71 28.94
CA ASN A 451 18.89 1.68 28.90
C ASN A 451 20.21 1.09 29.41
N PRO A 452 20.79 0.08 28.73
CA PRO A 452 22.05 -0.54 29.15
C PRO A 452 23.16 0.50 29.30
N ALA A 453 23.87 0.47 30.43
CA ALA A 453 25.11 1.23 30.56
C ALA A 453 26.13 0.78 29.49
N PRO A 454 27.05 1.67 29.04
CA PRO A 454 28.04 1.32 28.03
C PRO A 454 28.81 0.03 28.38
N GLY A 455 28.80 -0.95 27.46
CA GLY A 455 29.47 -2.25 27.64
C GLY A 455 28.56 -3.38 28.16
N LEU A 456 27.32 -3.09 28.55
CA LEU A 456 26.33 -4.11 28.90
C LEU A 456 25.44 -4.47 27.70
N GLU A 457 25.20 -5.77 27.52
CA GLU A 457 24.24 -6.25 26.53
C GLU A 457 22.80 -5.93 26.95
N ARG A 458 21.97 -5.58 25.96
CA ARG A 458 20.54 -5.34 26.18
C ARG A 458 19.80 -6.63 26.51
N MET A 459 20.17 -7.74 25.88
CA MET A 459 19.53 -9.04 26.02
C MET A 459 20.59 -10.13 25.89
N ASN A 460 20.44 -11.25 26.60
CA ASN A 460 21.29 -12.43 26.42
C ASN A 460 20.68 -13.44 25.43
N PHE A 461 19.82 -13.01 24.53
CA PHE A 461 19.10 -13.86 23.59
C PHE A 461 18.70 -13.07 22.35
N GLU A 462 18.40 -13.80 21.28
CA GLU A 462 17.88 -13.23 20.04
C GLU A 462 16.42 -13.61 19.81
N TRP A 463 15.68 -12.71 19.15
CA TRP A 463 14.31 -12.97 18.73
C TRP A 463 14.29 -13.63 17.35
N GLN A 464 13.53 -14.71 17.20
CA GLN A 464 13.35 -15.41 15.93
C GLN A 464 11.93 -15.24 15.39
N SER A 465 11.80 -14.88 14.11
CA SER A 465 10.51 -14.73 13.45
C SER A 465 10.03 -16.08 12.90
N TYR A 466 8.77 -16.40 13.14
CA TYR A 466 8.11 -17.58 12.61
C TYR A 466 6.78 -17.18 11.94
N PRO A 467 6.43 -17.77 10.78
CA PRO A 467 5.11 -17.61 10.20
C PRO A 467 4.09 -18.42 11.02
N ILE A 468 3.18 -17.73 11.68
CA ILE A 468 2.15 -18.33 12.53
C ILE A 468 0.81 -18.32 11.81
N LYS A 469 0.08 -19.42 11.92
CA LYS A 469 -1.32 -19.53 11.51
C LYS A 469 -2.21 -19.07 12.66
N ILE A 470 -2.86 -17.92 12.50
CA ILE A 470 -3.69 -17.29 13.52
C ILE A 470 -5.14 -17.39 13.06
N GLN A 471 -5.99 -18.04 13.85
CA GLN A 471 -7.39 -18.31 13.50
C GLN A 471 -8.26 -17.11 13.88
N ASP A 472 -9.19 -16.76 12.99
CA ASP A 472 -10.21 -15.77 13.33
C ASP A 472 -11.21 -16.41 14.31
N ALA A 473 -11.27 -15.84 15.51
CA ALA A 473 -12.17 -16.25 16.57
C ALA A 473 -13.61 -15.75 16.34
N ARG A 474 -13.86 -14.84 15.40
CA ARG A 474 -15.18 -14.23 15.17
C ARG A 474 -16.31 -15.27 15.02
N PRO A 475 -16.17 -16.38 14.27
CA PRO A 475 -17.24 -17.37 14.10
C PRO A 475 -17.62 -18.12 15.37
N ASN A 476 -16.71 -18.20 16.34
CA ASN A 476 -16.87 -18.94 17.59
C ASN A 476 -16.42 -18.12 18.80
N LYS A 477 -16.55 -16.79 18.75
CA LYS A 477 -15.96 -15.89 19.77
C LYS A 477 -16.47 -16.19 21.18
N ASP A 478 -17.71 -16.68 21.27
CA ASP A 478 -18.40 -16.97 22.53
C ASP A 478 -18.03 -18.36 23.11
N SER A 479 -17.23 -19.18 22.41
CA SER A 479 -16.72 -20.46 22.95
C SER A 479 -15.43 -20.32 23.74
N PHE A 480 -14.78 -19.16 23.70
CA PHE A 480 -13.52 -18.93 24.41
C PHE A 480 -13.80 -18.50 25.85
N GLU A 481 -13.38 -19.35 26.78
CA GLU A 481 -13.51 -19.13 28.22
C GLU A 481 -12.16 -18.84 28.86
N LEU A 482 -12.15 -17.86 29.78
CA LEU A 482 -10.94 -17.41 30.46
C LEU A 482 -10.24 -18.56 31.20
N ASP A 483 -10.99 -19.46 31.85
CA ASP A 483 -10.45 -20.57 32.64
C ASP A 483 -9.98 -21.76 31.83
N ASN A 484 -10.37 -21.87 30.56
CA ASN A 484 -9.92 -22.95 29.69
C ASN A 484 -8.83 -22.47 28.73
N HIS A 485 -9.06 -21.36 28.04
CA HIS A 485 -8.22 -20.88 26.95
C HIS A 485 -7.18 -19.84 27.40
N GLY A 486 -7.39 -19.23 28.58
CA GLY A 486 -6.56 -18.13 29.07
C GLY A 486 -6.96 -16.76 28.51
N PHE A 487 -7.90 -16.71 27.57
CA PHE A 487 -8.50 -15.48 27.06
C PHE A 487 -9.98 -15.68 26.74
N ALA A 488 -10.73 -14.59 26.63
CA ALA A 488 -12.13 -14.58 26.21
C ALA A 488 -12.51 -13.21 25.63
N TYR A 489 -13.54 -13.18 24.78
CA TYR A 489 -14.03 -11.97 24.14
C TYR A 489 -15.39 -11.56 24.68
N PHE A 490 -15.58 -10.28 24.95
CA PHE A 490 -16.85 -9.76 25.47
C PHE A 490 -17.27 -8.49 24.76
N HIS A 491 -18.58 -8.27 24.73
CA HIS A 491 -19.15 -6.97 24.40
C HIS A 491 -19.18 -6.12 25.67
N ASP A 492 -18.64 -4.91 25.60
CA ASP A 492 -18.60 -3.96 26.70
C ASP A 492 -18.61 -2.54 26.14
N ASP A 493 -19.78 -1.87 26.17
CA ASP A 493 -19.93 -0.52 25.63
C ASP A 493 -19.32 0.54 26.57
N VAL A 494 -18.66 1.54 25.97
CA VAL A 494 -18.16 2.73 26.67
C VAL A 494 -18.57 3.98 25.92
N SER A 495 -18.75 5.10 26.63
CA SER A 495 -19.13 6.36 26.00
C SER A 495 -17.98 6.93 25.16
N GLN A 496 -18.33 7.71 24.12
CA GLN A 496 -17.33 8.40 23.30
C GLN A 496 -16.45 9.35 24.14
N ALA A 497 -16.97 9.91 25.23
CA ALA A 497 -16.20 10.74 26.16
C ALA A 497 -15.05 9.97 26.81
N VAL A 498 -15.29 8.72 27.21
CA VAL A 498 -14.25 7.84 27.77
C VAL A 498 -13.20 7.49 26.71
N VAL A 499 -13.63 7.18 25.48
CA VAL A 499 -12.70 6.91 24.36
C VAL A 499 -11.84 8.13 24.08
N ASN A 500 -12.42 9.33 24.00
CA ASN A 500 -11.68 10.56 23.77
C ASN A 500 -10.69 10.87 24.91
N ALA A 501 -11.07 10.63 26.17
CA ALA A 501 -10.17 10.81 27.31
C ALA A 501 -8.97 9.85 27.29
N LEU A 502 -9.20 8.58 26.90
CA LEU A 502 -8.14 7.59 26.71
C LEU A 502 -7.19 8.00 25.58
N ARG A 503 -7.72 8.44 24.42
CA ARG A 503 -6.91 8.91 23.29
C ARG A 503 -6.16 10.20 23.59
N GLY A 504 -6.72 11.06 24.44
CA GLY A 504 -6.11 12.30 24.92
C GLY A 504 -5.14 12.13 26.10
N ASN A 505 -4.96 10.90 26.60
CA ASN A 505 -4.14 10.60 27.78
C ASN A 505 -4.53 11.40 29.05
N ASP A 506 -5.83 11.68 29.23
CA ASP A 506 -6.32 12.36 30.44
C ASP A 506 -6.44 11.38 31.60
N VAL A 507 -5.34 11.23 32.34
CA VAL A 507 -5.23 10.28 33.47
C VAL A 507 -6.29 10.50 34.54
N ARG A 508 -6.78 11.74 34.73
CA ARG A 508 -7.84 12.02 35.73
C ARG A 508 -9.16 11.42 35.28
N VAL A 509 -9.58 11.73 34.06
CA VAL A 509 -10.84 11.21 33.50
C VAL A 509 -10.80 9.69 33.35
N VAL A 510 -9.65 9.12 32.99
CA VAL A 510 -9.47 7.66 32.94
C VAL A 510 -9.71 7.02 34.32
N LYS A 511 -9.13 7.57 35.39
CA LYS A 511 -9.32 7.06 36.76
C LYS A 511 -10.73 7.28 37.29
N GLU A 512 -11.39 8.36 36.91
CA GLU A 512 -12.73 8.71 37.41
C GLU A 512 -13.86 8.01 36.66
N LEU A 513 -13.71 7.76 35.36
CA LEU A 513 -14.77 7.20 34.52
C LEU A 513 -14.47 5.78 34.02
N TYR A 514 -13.26 5.53 33.53
CA TYR A 514 -12.95 4.25 32.89
C TYR A 514 -12.57 3.15 33.90
N TYR A 515 -11.80 3.49 34.93
CA TYR A 515 -11.43 2.52 35.98
C TYR A 515 -12.65 1.94 36.69
N PRO A 516 -13.65 2.73 37.16
CA PRO A 516 -14.85 2.18 37.74
C PRO A 516 -15.66 1.29 36.77
N HIS A 517 -15.69 1.65 35.48
CA HIS A 517 -16.33 0.84 34.45
C HIS A 517 -15.66 -0.53 34.31
N VAL A 518 -14.33 -0.55 34.16
CA VAL A 518 -13.54 -1.79 34.06
C VAL A 518 -13.65 -2.61 35.34
N GLU A 519 -13.60 -1.98 36.51
CA GLU A 519 -13.74 -2.64 37.81
C GLU A 519 -15.07 -3.41 37.89
N GLN A 520 -16.18 -2.75 37.54
CA GLN A 520 -17.50 -3.37 37.53
C GLN A 520 -17.62 -4.46 36.45
N PHE A 521 -17.07 -4.23 35.26
CA PHE A 521 -17.04 -5.22 34.18
C PHE A 521 -16.32 -6.50 34.63
N VAL A 522 -15.09 -6.39 35.15
CA VAL A 522 -14.30 -7.54 35.61
C VAL A 522 -14.99 -8.21 36.80
N LYS A 523 -15.55 -7.44 37.74
CA LYS A 523 -16.28 -7.99 38.89
C LYS A 523 -17.50 -8.81 38.48
N ARG A 524 -18.27 -8.37 37.47
CA ARG A 524 -19.39 -9.15 36.90
C ARG A 524 -18.90 -10.42 36.20
N LEU A 525 -17.79 -10.32 35.49
CA LEU A 525 -17.23 -11.44 34.73
C LEU A 525 -16.70 -12.56 35.64
N THR A 526 -16.01 -12.19 36.72
CA THR A 526 -15.27 -13.15 37.57
C THR A 526 -15.97 -13.47 38.88
N CYS A 527 -17.03 -12.73 39.23
CA CYS A 527 -17.70 -12.79 40.54
C CYS A 527 -16.76 -12.46 41.73
N ALA A 528 -15.63 -11.83 41.48
CA ALA A 528 -14.62 -11.54 42.49
C ALA A 528 -15.13 -10.55 43.56
N SER A 529 -14.68 -10.73 44.80
CA SER A 529 -15.01 -9.80 45.89
C SER A 529 -14.34 -8.43 45.68
N ARG A 530 -13.10 -8.41 45.16
CA ARG A 530 -12.29 -7.21 45.04
C ARG A 530 -11.46 -7.19 43.75
N ILE A 531 -11.47 -6.04 43.08
CA ILE A 531 -10.64 -5.74 41.92
C ILE A 531 -9.69 -4.59 42.26
N ILE A 532 -8.41 -4.71 41.89
CA ILE A 532 -7.42 -3.65 42.06
C ILE A 532 -6.81 -3.35 40.70
N ILE A 533 -7.14 -2.18 40.14
CA ILE A 533 -6.52 -1.66 38.92
C ILE A 533 -5.26 -0.91 39.30
N PHE A 534 -4.09 -1.38 38.87
CA PHE A 534 -2.80 -0.79 39.27
C PHE A 534 -2.12 0.01 38.18
N ASP A 535 -2.33 -0.32 36.91
CA ASP A 535 -1.87 0.48 35.78
C ASP A 535 -2.72 0.24 34.52
N HIS A 536 -2.51 1.11 33.53
CA HIS A 536 -2.94 0.87 32.16
C HIS A 536 -1.82 1.27 31.20
N THR A 537 -1.87 0.77 29.98
CA THR A 537 -0.94 1.13 28.91
C THR A 537 -1.71 1.44 27.65
N LEU A 538 -1.43 2.62 27.09
CA LEU A 538 -1.90 3.01 25.76
C LEU A 538 -0.84 2.60 24.76
N ARG A 539 -1.26 1.96 23.66
CA ARG A 539 -0.39 1.65 22.53
C ARG A 539 -0.98 2.26 21.27
N LYS A 540 -0.13 2.91 20.49
CA LYS A 540 -0.46 3.52 19.20
C LYS A 540 0.50 3.00 18.14
N ARG A 541 -0.02 2.37 17.08
CA ARG A 541 0.81 2.02 15.93
C ARG A 541 1.36 3.32 15.33
N ARG A 542 2.68 3.38 15.17
CA ARG A 542 3.44 4.50 14.61
C ARG A 542 4.11 4.07 13.29
N PRO A 543 3.45 4.27 12.14
CA PRO A 543 3.94 3.80 10.84
C PRO A 543 5.35 4.31 10.48
N ASP A 544 5.75 5.44 11.04
CA ASP A 544 7.05 6.09 10.91
C ASP A 544 8.22 5.31 11.53
N LEU A 545 7.95 4.41 12.48
CA LEU A 545 8.99 3.55 13.06
C LEU A 545 8.94 2.15 12.43
N SER A 546 10.11 1.48 12.40
CA SER A 546 10.22 0.12 11.87
C SER A 546 9.31 -0.86 12.64
N LYS A 547 9.01 -2.01 12.03
CA LYS A 547 8.15 -3.07 12.62
C LYS A 547 8.63 -3.56 14.00
N THR A 548 9.90 -3.38 14.31
CA THR A 548 10.53 -3.87 15.55
C THR A 548 11.01 -2.75 16.49
N GLN A 549 10.92 -1.49 16.07
CA GLN A 549 11.38 -0.35 16.86
C GLN A 549 10.32 0.03 17.89
N ASN A 550 10.71 -0.01 19.17
CA ASN A 550 9.87 0.35 20.31
C ASN A 550 10.78 0.72 21.48
N ASP A 551 11.45 1.86 21.36
CA ASP A 551 12.62 2.20 22.19
C ASP A 551 12.27 2.31 23.69
N ASP A 552 11.06 2.76 24.02
CA ASP A 552 10.54 2.86 25.39
C ASP A 552 9.65 1.67 25.83
N GLY A 553 9.37 0.73 24.91
CA GLY A 553 8.53 -0.46 25.11
C GLY A 553 7.03 -0.19 25.27
N LYS A 554 6.59 1.08 25.23
CA LYS A 554 5.23 1.50 25.59
C LYS A 554 4.46 2.09 24.42
N GLU A 555 5.12 2.74 23.46
CA GLU A 555 4.40 3.40 22.37
C GLU A 555 3.83 2.40 21.34
N GLN A 556 4.65 1.48 20.82
CA GLN A 556 4.24 0.59 19.73
C GLN A 556 3.53 -0.69 20.18
N PRO A 557 2.69 -1.31 19.34
CA PRO A 557 2.25 -2.69 19.50
C PRO A 557 3.42 -3.64 19.76
N ALA A 558 3.34 -4.46 20.82
CA ALA A 558 4.39 -5.41 21.15
C ALA A 558 4.33 -6.61 20.19
N THR A 559 5.40 -6.82 19.42
CA THR A 559 5.47 -7.83 18.33
C THR A 559 6.07 -9.16 18.75
N MET A 560 6.62 -9.19 19.96
CA MET A 560 7.25 -10.35 20.56
C MET A 560 6.23 -11.11 21.41
N VAL A 561 6.23 -12.43 21.30
CA VAL A 561 5.35 -13.29 22.09
C VAL A 561 5.77 -13.29 23.55
N HIS A 562 4.86 -12.85 24.41
CA HIS A 562 5.12 -12.73 25.84
C HIS A 562 3.85 -12.94 26.68
N CYS A 563 4.07 -13.05 27.98
CA CYS A 563 3.06 -12.81 29.00
C CYS A 563 3.65 -11.78 29.97
N ASP A 564 2.84 -10.78 30.34
CA ASP A 564 3.29 -9.59 31.09
C ASP A 564 4.00 -9.90 32.40
N GLN A 565 3.64 -11.00 33.07
CA GLN A 565 4.26 -11.40 34.32
C GLN A 565 4.52 -12.91 34.32
N SER A 566 5.69 -13.30 34.83
CA SER A 566 5.84 -14.66 35.37
C SER A 566 5.08 -14.78 36.71
N GLU A 567 5.00 -15.98 37.27
CA GLU A 567 4.46 -16.16 38.64
C GLU A 567 5.18 -15.30 39.68
N ARG A 568 6.52 -15.21 39.59
CA ARG A 568 7.32 -14.34 40.47
C ARG A 568 6.98 -12.87 40.25
N GLY A 569 6.82 -12.44 39.00
CA GLY A 569 6.39 -11.08 38.64
C GLY A 569 5.01 -10.75 39.17
N ALA A 570 4.06 -11.69 39.04
CA ALA A 570 2.69 -11.52 39.50
C ALA A 570 2.60 -11.40 41.02
N LEU A 571 3.32 -12.26 41.77
CA LEU A 571 3.42 -12.17 43.22
C LEU A 571 4.07 -10.85 43.70
N ARG A 572 5.06 -10.35 42.97
CA ARG A 572 5.64 -9.02 43.23
C ARG A 572 4.61 -7.92 43.02
N ARG A 573 3.88 -7.94 41.90
CA ARG A 573 2.82 -6.96 41.62
C ARG A 573 1.67 -7.04 42.62
N LEU A 574 1.29 -8.23 43.07
CA LEU A 574 0.31 -8.42 44.14
C LEU A 574 0.77 -7.71 45.41
N ARG A 575 2.00 -7.99 45.88
CA ARG A 575 2.60 -7.32 47.06
C ARG A 575 2.63 -5.80 46.97
N MET A 576 2.90 -5.26 45.79
CA MET A 576 3.00 -3.81 45.59
C MET A 576 1.66 -3.06 45.59
N ASN A 577 0.54 -3.76 45.38
CA ASN A 577 -0.74 -3.10 45.09
C ASN A 577 -1.88 -3.48 46.06
N VAL A 578 -1.70 -4.49 46.90
CA VAL A 578 -2.59 -4.69 48.06
C VAL A 578 -2.32 -3.63 49.12
N ARG A 579 -3.24 -3.48 50.08
CA ARG A 579 -3.07 -2.49 51.15
C ARG A 579 -1.90 -2.88 52.07
N ASP A 580 -1.23 -1.86 52.61
CA ASP A 580 -0.14 -2.06 53.57
C ASP A 580 -0.61 -2.93 54.75
N GLY A 581 0.17 -3.98 55.04
CA GLY A 581 -0.10 -4.93 56.13
C GLY A 581 -1.01 -6.11 55.78
N GLU A 582 -1.55 -6.21 54.56
CA GLU A 582 -2.30 -7.40 54.15
C GLU A 582 -1.40 -8.64 54.02
N ASN A 583 -1.84 -9.76 54.60
CA ASN A 583 -1.12 -11.02 54.53
C ASN A 583 -1.34 -11.71 53.18
N ILE A 584 -0.34 -11.63 52.30
CA ILE A 584 -0.38 -12.26 50.97
C ILE A 584 -0.64 -13.75 51.05
N SER A 585 -0.07 -14.44 52.04
CA SER A 585 -0.25 -15.88 52.20
C SER A 585 -1.70 -16.24 52.51
N GLU A 586 -2.45 -15.37 53.21
CA GLU A 586 -3.89 -15.55 53.44
C GLU A 586 -4.70 -15.28 52.17
N LEU A 587 -4.37 -14.23 51.42
CA LEU A 587 -5.03 -13.95 50.12
C LEU A 587 -4.85 -15.13 49.14
N LEU A 588 -3.67 -15.76 49.15
CA LEU A 588 -3.35 -16.91 48.31
C LEU A 588 -3.99 -18.23 48.78
N GLN A 589 -4.65 -18.26 49.95
CA GLN A 589 -5.55 -19.37 50.29
C GLN A 589 -6.81 -19.34 49.41
N GLY A 590 -7.20 -18.14 48.97
CA GLY A 590 -8.22 -17.94 47.95
C GLY A 590 -7.63 -17.90 46.53
N ARG A 591 -8.50 -17.68 45.55
CA ARG A 591 -8.09 -17.50 44.17
C ARG A 591 -7.71 -16.04 43.93
N VAL A 592 -6.52 -15.81 43.41
CA VAL A 592 -6.06 -14.51 42.94
C VAL A 592 -5.66 -14.64 41.49
N GLN A 593 -6.16 -13.74 40.65
CA GLN A 593 -5.81 -13.68 39.24
C GLN A 593 -5.22 -12.33 38.90
N MET A 594 -4.40 -12.29 37.87
CA MET A 594 -4.04 -11.07 37.18
C MET A 594 -4.63 -11.12 35.78
N ILE A 595 -5.46 -10.14 35.45
CA ILE A 595 -6.22 -10.09 34.20
C ILE A 595 -5.97 -8.74 33.55
N ASN A 596 -5.73 -8.77 32.24
CA ASN A 596 -5.68 -7.59 31.40
C ASN A 596 -7.00 -7.46 30.62
N VAL A 597 -7.56 -6.26 30.58
CA VAL A 597 -8.68 -5.91 29.70
C VAL A 597 -8.13 -5.08 28.54
N TRP A 598 -8.06 -5.68 27.36
CA TRP A 598 -7.58 -5.04 26.15
C TRP A 598 -8.75 -4.53 25.31
N ARG A 599 -8.70 -3.26 24.91
CA ARG A 599 -9.76 -2.57 24.18
C ARG A 599 -9.20 -1.74 23.02
N PRO A 600 -9.72 -1.89 21.79
CA PRO A 600 -9.53 -0.91 20.72
C PRO A 600 -10.10 0.47 21.05
N LEU A 601 -9.39 1.53 20.70
CA LEU A 601 -9.87 2.91 20.83
C LEU A 601 -10.35 3.50 19.49
N ASN A 602 -9.96 2.89 18.37
CA ASN A 602 -10.38 3.24 17.02
C ASN A 602 -10.79 2.00 16.20
N GLY A 603 -11.51 1.06 16.83
CA GLY A 603 -12.03 -0.11 16.14
C GLY A 603 -13.07 0.24 15.06
N PRO A 604 -13.24 -0.59 14.01
CA PRO A 604 -12.71 -1.95 13.85
C PRO A 604 -11.19 -2.00 13.60
N ILE A 605 -10.48 -2.78 14.40
CA ILE A 605 -9.02 -2.97 14.26
C ILE A 605 -8.74 -3.96 13.14
N VAL A 606 -8.06 -3.48 12.10
CA VAL A 606 -7.49 -4.28 11.02
C VAL A 606 -5.96 -4.19 11.03
N ASP A 607 -5.43 -3.07 11.50
CA ASP A 607 -4.01 -2.80 11.66
C ASP A 607 -3.48 -3.40 12.97
N TRP A 608 -2.45 -4.25 12.89
CA TRP A 608 -1.79 -4.83 14.07
C TRP A 608 -2.72 -5.43 15.15
N PRO A 609 -3.69 -6.31 14.84
CA PRO A 609 -4.57 -6.90 15.85
C PRO A 609 -3.81 -7.71 16.91
N LEU A 610 -4.49 -7.99 18.03
CA LEU A 610 -3.95 -8.77 19.13
C LEU A 610 -4.20 -10.27 18.89
N ALA A 611 -3.12 -11.05 18.82
CA ALA A 611 -3.19 -12.51 18.84
C ALA A 611 -3.01 -13.05 20.26
N THR A 612 -3.82 -14.05 20.62
CA THR A 612 -3.82 -14.75 21.90
C THR A 612 -3.63 -16.25 21.67
N MET A 613 -2.72 -16.85 22.44
CA MET A 613 -2.47 -18.29 22.41
C MET A 613 -3.48 -19.03 23.28
N ASP A 614 -4.01 -20.14 22.78
CA ASP A 614 -4.84 -21.06 23.55
C ASP A 614 -3.99 -21.83 24.55
N TYR A 615 -4.25 -21.57 25.84
CA TYR A 615 -3.54 -22.20 26.96
C TYR A 615 -3.54 -23.73 26.89
N GLN A 616 -4.58 -24.36 26.34
CA GLN A 616 -4.67 -25.82 26.22
C GLN A 616 -3.58 -26.41 25.31
N THR A 617 -2.96 -25.57 24.49
CA THR A 617 -1.85 -25.96 23.62
C THR A 617 -0.48 -25.56 24.16
N ALA A 618 -0.43 -24.84 25.28
CA ALA A 618 0.81 -24.39 25.89
C ALA A 618 1.54 -25.56 26.57
N LYS A 619 2.84 -25.67 26.35
CA LYS A 619 3.70 -26.60 27.10
C LYS A 619 4.58 -25.84 28.07
N ALA A 620 4.74 -26.36 29.28
CA ALA A 620 5.59 -25.74 30.31
C ALA A 620 7.04 -25.54 29.84
N SER A 621 7.57 -26.43 28.99
CA SER A 621 8.91 -26.32 28.42
C SER A 621 9.10 -25.14 27.45
N GLU A 622 8.00 -24.60 26.91
CA GLU A 622 8.04 -23.51 25.93
C GLU A 622 8.07 -22.13 26.60
N MET A 623 7.71 -22.04 27.89
CA MET A 623 7.66 -20.80 28.65
C MET A 623 8.94 -20.58 29.45
N GLN A 624 9.61 -19.44 29.23
CA GLN A 624 10.84 -19.07 29.93
C GLN A 624 10.62 -17.78 30.75
N PRO A 625 10.87 -17.78 32.08
CA PRO A 625 10.84 -16.57 32.88
C PRO A 625 11.91 -15.58 32.40
N CYS A 626 11.52 -14.38 32.01
CA CYS A 626 12.43 -13.37 31.47
C CYS A 626 12.61 -12.20 32.45
N ASN A 627 13.83 -12.01 32.94
CA ASN A 627 14.16 -10.96 33.91
C ASN A 627 14.15 -9.58 33.24
N LEU A 628 13.51 -8.61 33.88
CA LEU A 628 13.63 -7.20 33.51
C LEU A 628 14.69 -6.55 34.39
N LEU A 629 15.72 -5.99 33.77
CA LEU A 629 16.85 -5.36 34.45
C LEU A 629 16.85 -3.84 34.20
N ASN A 630 17.29 -3.09 35.20
CA ASN A 630 17.61 -1.66 35.07
C ASN A 630 19.01 -1.48 34.42
N GLU A 631 19.48 -0.24 34.33
CA GLU A 631 20.77 0.13 33.73
C GLU A 631 21.96 -0.63 34.36
N ASP A 632 21.93 -0.89 35.68
CA ASP A 632 23.02 -1.47 36.48
C ASP A 632 22.80 -2.93 36.96
N ASP A 633 22.12 -3.78 36.16
CA ASP A 633 21.89 -5.22 36.48
C ASP A 633 20.91 -5.51 37.62
N GLU A 634 20.32 -4.48 38.22
CA GLU A 634 19.29 -4.68 39.23
C GLU A 634 17.97 -5.18 38.62
N GLU A 635 17.47 -6.30 39.17
CA GLU A 635 16.20 -6.88 38.76
C GLU A 635 15.02 -6.02 39.25
N ARG A 636 14.25 -5.47 38.30
CA ARG A 636 13.05 -4.68 38.59
C ARG A 636 11.74 -5.47 38.46
N GLY A 637 11.78 -6.66 37.87
CA GLY A 637 10.61 -7.50 37.64
C GLY A 637 10.90 -8.69 36.74
N GLN A 638 9.88 -9.52 36.48
CA GLN A 638 10.02 -10.69 35.62
C GLN A 638 8.76 -10.92 34.79
N THR A 639 8.94 -11.04 33.48
CA THR A 639 7.92 -11.40 32.49
C THR A 639 8.05 -12.88 32.12
N ALA A 640 7.23 -13.38 31.20
CA ALA A 640 7.50 -14.66 30.55
C ALA A 640 7.58 -14.49 29.04
N THR A 641 8.55 -15.15 28.42
CA THR A 641 8.73 -15.23 26.97
C THR A 641 8.58 -16.69 26.51
N PHE A 642 8.36 -16.91 25.22
CA PHE A 642 8.01 -18.23 24.72
C PHE A 642 8.87 -18.64 23.52
N THR A 643 9.30 -19.90 23.50
CA THR A 643 9.87 -20.52 22.30
C THR A 643 8.76 -20.97 21.35
N TYR A 644 9.07 -21.03 20.06
CA TYR A 644 8.11 -21.44 19.03
C TYR A 644 7.84 -22.95 19.08
N SER A 645 6.58 -23.33 18.86
CA SER A 645 6.16 -24.71 18.66
C SER A 645 4.97 -24.77 17.71
N LYS A 646 4.99 -25.74 16.79
CA LYS A 646 3.92 -25.94 15.79
C LYS A 646 2.57 -26.34 16.41
N ASP A 647 2.59 -26.81 17.65
CA ASP A 647 1.38 -27.27 18.36
C ASP A 647 0.60 -26.10 18.99
N GLN A 648 1.23 -24.93 19.13
CA GLN A 648 0.61 -23.72 19.67
C GLN A 648 -0.49 -23.23 18.73
N LYS A 649 -1.70 -23.09 19.26
CA LYS A 649 -2.84 -22.52 18.54
C LYS A 649 -3.04 -21.07 18.92
N TRP A 650 -3.19 -20.24 17.90
CA TRP A 650 -3.29 -18.79 18.03
C TRP A 650 -4.61 -18.31 17.45
N TYR A 651 -5.24 -17.35 18.13
CA TYR A 651 -6.51 -16.75 17.74
C TYR A 651 -6.43 -15.23 17.80
N TYR A 652 -7.24 -14.56 17.00
CA TYR A 652 -7.49 -13.12 17.08
C TYR A 652 -8.95 -12.85 16.73
N LEU A 653 -9.48 -11.70 17.14
CA LEU A 653 -10.85 -11.32 16.78
C LEU A 653 -10.81 -10.37 15.57
N ASP A 654 -11.16 -10.87 14.38
CA ASP A 654 -11.09 -10.06 13.15
C ASP A 654 -11.97 -8.82 13.23
N LYS A 655 -11.46 -7.65 12.83
CA LYS A 655 -12.17 -6.36 12.86
C LYS A 655 -12.74 -6.00 14.23
N GLN A 656 -12.01 -6.30 15.32
CA GLN A 656 -12.45 -6.05 16.69
C GLN A 656 -12.86 -4.58 16.89
N LYS A 657 -14.12 -4.35 17.27
CA LYS A 657 -14.70 -3.01 17.42
C LYS A 657 -14.34 -2.38 18.76
N THR A 658 -14.50 -1.06 18.86
CA THR A 658 -14.27 -0.31 20.11
C THR A 658 -15.14 -0.79 21.27
N ASN A 659 -16.33 -1.37 21.01
CA ASN A 659 -17.20 -1.95 22.03
C ASN A 659 -16.97 -3.45 22.30
N GLU A 660 -15.88 -4.01 21.79
CA GLU A 660 -15.48 -5.39 22.02
C GLU A 660 -14.15 -5.42 22.78
N VAL A 661 -14.09 -6.19 23.87
CA VAL A 661 -12.87 -6.33 24.68
C VAL A 661 -12.34 -7.75 24.63
N THR A 662 -11.01 -7.86 24.64
CA THR A 662 -10.30 -9.13 24.84
C THR A 662 -9.80 -9.15 26.27
N VAL A 663 -10.28 -10.12 27.05
CA VAL A 663 -9.85 -10.33 28.43
C VAL A 663 -8.78 -11.41 28.43
N ILE A 664 -7.60 -11.10 28.96
CA ILE A 664 -6.41 -11.94 28.89
C ILE A 664 -5.97 -12.27 30.31
N LYS A 665 -5.80 -13.55 30.61
CA LYS A 665 -5.25 -14.01 31.88
C LYS A 665 -3.73 -13.90 31.84
N ILE A 666 -3.17 -13.08 32.72
CA ILE A 666 -1.71 -12.95 32.87
C ILE A 666 -1.18 -13.95 33.89
N TRP A 667 -1.92 -14.16 34.99
CA TRP A 667 -1.54 -15.11 36.03
C TRP A 667 -2.77 -15.61 36.80
N ASP A 668 -2.71 -16.83 37.32
CA ASP A 668 -3.68 -17.43 38.24
C ASP A 668 -2.95 -18.14 39.37
N SER A 669 -3.35 -17.87 40.62
CA SER A 669 -2.85 -18.58 41.79
C SER A 669 -3.31 -20.03 41.80
N ARG A 670 -4.44 -20.33 41.14
CA ARG A 670 -4.96 -21.67 41.00
C ARG A 670 -4.11 -22.48 40.01
N THR A 671 -3.79 -23.71 40.39
CA THR A 671 -2.91 -24.61 39.61
C THR A 671 -3.62 -25.86 39.09
N ASP A 672 -4.86 -26.11 39.52
CA ASP A 672 -5.67 -27.27 39.17
C ASP A 672 -6.76 -26.92 38.15
N GLY A 673 -6.67 -27.52 36.97
CA GLY A 673 -7.77 -27.56 36.00
C GLY A 673 -8.18 -26.21 35.39
N VAL A 674 -7.36 -25.17 35.53
CA VAL A 674 -7.58 -23.85 34.92
C VAL A 674 -6.35 -23.37 34.18
N SER A 675 -6.57 -22.54 33.16
CA SER A 675 -5.53 -21.77 32.51
C SER A 675 -4.81 -20.88 33.52
N ARG A 676 -3.50 -20.79 33.38
CA ARG A 676 -2.64 -20.00 34.29
C ARG A 676 -2.13 -18.71 33.67
N PHE A 677 -2.12 -18.62 32.35
CA PHE A 677 -1.63 -17.47 31.58
C PHE A 677 -2.18 -17.53 30.16
N CYS A 678 -1.94 -16.48 29.38
CA CYS A 678 -2.13 -16.45 27.94
C CYS A 678 -0.98 -15.67 27.30
N ALA A 679 -0.20 -16.36 26.47
CA ALA A 679 0.81 -15.70 25.65
C ALA A 679 0.11 -14.87 24.57
N HIS A 680 0.60 -13.67 24.34
CA HIS A 680 -0.01 -12.76 23.36
C HIS A 680 1.05 -11.89 22.68
N ALA A 681 0.68 -11.40 21.50
CA ALA A 681 1.46 -10.42 20.75
C ALA A 681 0.55 -9.72 19.75
N ALA A 682 0.95 -8.52 19.33
CA ALA A 682 0.42 -7.92 18.13
C ALA A 682 1.12 -8.52 16.90
N PHE A 683 0.38 -8.72 15.81
CA PHE A 683 0.94 -9.19 14.55
C PHE A 683 0.50 -8.26 13.42
N ASN A 684 1.37 -8.07 12.43
CA ASN A 684 0.99 -7.32 11.23
C ASN A 684 0.00 -8.15 10.41
N HIS A 685 -1.28 -7.78 10.41
CA HIS A 685 -2.30 -8.50 9.66
C HIS A 685 -1.98 -8.45 8.17
N PRO A 686 -1.90 -9.58 7.46
CA PRO A 686 -1.44 -9.61 6.06
C PRO A 686 -2.38 -8.83 5.13
N ASP A 687 -3.67 -8.77 5.49
CA ASP A 687 -4.70 -8.05 4.74
C ASP A 687 -5.00 -6.65 5.33
N ALA A 688 -4.14 -6.12 6.22
CA ALA A 688 -4.30 -4.73 6.70
C ALA A 688 -4.15 -3.74 5.53
N PRO A 689 -5.14 -2.86 5.28
CA PRO A 689 -5.01 -1.78 4.29
C PRO A 689 -3.81 -0.88 4.63
N LEU A 690 -3.09 -0.38 3.62
CA LEU A 690 -1.91 0.47 3.85
C LEU A 690 -2.26 1.87 4.42
N ASP A 691 -3.51 2.30 4.25
CA ASP A 691 -4.05 3.61 4.65
C ASP A 691 -5.06 3.53 5.82
N ILE A 692 -5.15 2.38 6.48
CA ILE A 692 -5.97 2.23 7.68
C ILE A 692 -5.48 3.17 8.79
N GLU A 693 -6.40 3.71 9.58
CA GLU A 693 -6.03 4.47 10.77
C GLU A 693 -5.16 3.56 11.68
N PRO A 694 -3.93 3.97 12.03
CA PRO A 694 -3.06 3.14 12.83
C PRO A 694 -3.72 2.77 14.16
N ARG A 695 -3.62 1.50 14.55
CA ARG A 695 -4.29 0.98 15.75
C ARG A 695 -3.94 1.81 16.99
N GLU A 696 -4.98 2.28 17.68
CA GLU A 696 -4.90 2.78 19.04
C GLU A 696 -5.65 1.82 19.98
N SER A 697 -5.03 1.44 21.09
CA SER A 697 -5.60 0.49 22.05
C SER A 697 -5.19 0.83 23.48
N VAL A 698 -6.03 0.45 24.43
CA VAL A 698 -5.71 0.48 25.86
C VAL A 698 -5.71 -0.93 26.42
N GLU A 699 -4.77 -1.20 27.32
CA GLU A 699 -4.75 -2.38 28.16
C GLU A 699 -4.77 -1.96 29.62
N VAL A 700 -5.79 -2.39 30.37
CA VAL A 700 -5.93 -2.12 31.81
C VAL A 700 -5.59 -3.37 32.59
N ARG A 701 -4.69 -3.26 33.57
CA ARG A 701 -4.20 -4.39 34.36
C ARG A 701 -4.86 -4.44 35.73
N CYS A 702 -5.44 -5.59 36.03
CA CYS A 702 -6.24 -5.83 37.22
C CYS A 702 -5.68 -7.00 38.03
N LEU A 703 -5.58 -6.82 39.34
CA LEU A 703 -5.59 -7.94 40.28
C LEU A 703 -7.04 -8.25 40.64
N VAL A 704 -7.40 -9.52 40.59
CA VAL A 704 -8.75 -10.02 40.81
C VAL A 704 -8.69 -10.99 41.97
N ILE A 705 -9.32 -10.61 43.09
CA ILE A 705 -9.26 -11.35 44.34
C ILE A 705 -10.67 -11.87 44.61
N HIS A 706 -10.79 -13.19 44.63
CA HIS A 706 -12.06 -13.90 44.78
C HIS A 706 -12.50 -13.90 46.23
#